data_AF-A0A067FGQ8-F1
#
_entry.id   AF-A0A067FGQ8-F1
#
_cell.length_a   1.000
_cell.length_b   1.000
_cell.length_c   1.000
_cell.angle_alpha   90.00
_cell.angle_beta   90.00
_cell.angle_gamma   90.00
#
_symmetry.space_group_name_H-M   'P 1'
#
loop_
_entity.id
_entity.type
_entity.pdbx_description
1 polymer ?
#
loop_
_entity_poly.entity_id
_entity_poly.type
_entity_poly.pdbx_seq_one_letter_code
_entity_poly.pdbx_strand_id
1 'polypeptide(L)'
;MAFLGTLLGGLSWTCEGEFDLGSFCIQSTIIDVINLVFFCVFYLSLLVGSFRKNHNYGRIRRECVSIVVSACCAVVGIAYLGYCLWNLIAKNDSSMSWLVSTVRGLIWVSLAISLLVKRSKWIRMLITLWWMSFSLLVLALNIEILARTYTINVVYILPLPVNLLLLFSAFRNFSHFTSPNREDKSLSEPLLAEKNQTELGKAGLLRKLTFSWINPLLSLGYSKPLALEDIPSLVPEDEASFAYQKFAYAWDSLVRENNSNNNGNLVRKVITNVYLKENIFIAICALLRTIAVVVGPLLLYAFVNYSNRGEENLQEGLSIVGCLIITKVVESFTQRHCFFGSRRSGMRMRSALMVAVYQKQLKLSSLGRKKHSTGEIVNYIAVDAYRMGEFPFWFHLTWSLALQLFLAIGVLFGVVGLGALPGLVLFLICGLLNVPFAKILQKCQSEFMIAQDERLRSTSEILNNMKIIKLQSWEEKFKSLIESRREKEFKWLSEAQLRKAYGTVIYWMSPTIISSVIFLGCALTGSAPLNASTIFTVLATLRSMGEPVRMIPEALSIMIQVKVSFDRINAFLLDHELNNDDVRRISLQKSDRSVKIQEGNFSWDPELAIPTLRGVNLDIKWAQKIAVCGSVGAGKSSLLYAILGEIPKISGTVNLYGSIAYVSQTSWIQSGSIRDNILYGKPMDKARYDKAIKACALDKDINNFDHGDLTEIGQRGLNLSGGQKQRIQLARAVYNDADIYLFDDPFSAVDAHTAATLFNECVMAALEKKTVILVTHQVEFLSEVDRILVLEGGQITQSGNYQELLLAGTAFEQLVNAHRDAITGLGPLDNAGQGGAEKVEKGRTARPEEPNGIYPRKESSEGEISVKGLTQLTEDEEMEIGDVGWKPFMDYLNVSKGMSLLCLGVLAQSGFVGLQAAATYWLAYAIQIPKITSGILIGVYAGVSTASAVFVYFRSFFAAHLGLKASKAFFSGFTNSIFKAPMLFFDSTPVGRILTRLSSDLSILDFDIPFSIVFVAASGTELLAIIGIMTFVTWQVLVVAIFAMVAVRFVQVDQAFTS
;
A
#
# COMPACT_ATOMS: atom_id res chain seq x y z
N MET A 1 -3.30 24.12 -62.75
CA MET A 1 -4.76 23.88 -62.84
C MET A 1 -5.17 23.20 -64.15
N ALA A 2 -4.74 23.66 -65.33
CA ALA A 2 -5.08 23.01 -66.61
C ALA A 2 -4.61 21.54 -66.73
N PHE A 3 -3.42 21.21 -66.21
CA PHE A 3 -2.87 19.84 -66.24
C PHE A 3 -3.60 18.87 -65.29
N LEU A 4 -4.13 19.38 -64.16
CA LEU A 4 -5.01 18.61 -63.27
C LEU A 4 -6.39 18.41 -63.91
N GLY A 5 -6.91 19.43 -64.61
CA GLY A 5 -8.19 19.37 -65.32
C GLY A 5 -8.23 18.32 -66.43
N THR A 6 -7.12 18.10 -67.14
CA THR A 6 -7.01 17.03 -68.17
C THR A 6 -6.86 15.62 -67.58
N LEU A 7 -6.26 15.49 -66.39
CA LEU A 7 -6.11 14.21 -65.69
C LEU A 7 -7.40 13.81 -64.92
N LEU A 8 -8.15 14.82 -64.46
CA LEU A 8 -9.43 14.67 -63.76
C LEU A 8 -10.65 14.71 -64.69
N GLY A 9 -10.52 15.23 -65.93
CA GLY A 9 -11.57 15.20 -66.94
C GLY A 9 -11.98 13.79 -67.39
N GLY A 10 -11.14 12.78 -67.11
CA GLY A 10 -11.49 11.36 -67.25
C GLY A 10 -12.36 10.80 -66.11
N LEU A 11 -12.55 11.53 -65.00
CA LEU A 11 -13.39 11.14 -63.86
C LEU A 11 -14.84 11.63 -63.96
N SER A 12 -15.21 12.40 -64.98
CA SER A 12 -16.61 12.81 -65.20
C SER A 12 -17.53 11.64 -65.59
N TRP A 13 -16.98 10.43 -65.71
CA TRP A 13 -17.66 9.22 -66.20
C TRP A 13 -18.26 8.38 -65.06
N THR A 14 -17.93 8.68 -63.79
CA THR A 14 -18.42 7.95 -62.61
C THR A 14 -19.49 8.70 -61.82
N CYS A 15 -19.61 10.02 -62.01
CA CYS A 15 -20.54 10.88 -61.26
C CYS A 15 -21.34 11.70 -62.27
N GLU A 16 -22.62 11.39 -62.48
CA GLU A 16 -23.51 12.21 -63.33
C GLU A 16 -23.78 13.55 -62.62
N GLY A 17 -23.10 14.63 -63.03
CA GLY A 17 -23.34 15.99 -62.52
C GLY A 17 -22.18 16.97 -62.77
N GLU A 18 -22.46 18.28 -62.62
CA GLU A 18 -21.46 19.35 -62.69
C GLU A 18 -20.31 19.13 -61.68
N PHE A 19 -19.10 19.54 -62.06
CA PHE A 19 -17.85 19.24 -61.35
C PHE A 19 -17.73 20.03 -60.03
N ASP A 20 -18.43 19.61 -58.99
CA ASP A 20 -18.33 20.15 -57.64
C ASP A 20 -17.35 19.32 -56.79
N LEU A 21 -16.24 19.93 -56.35
CA LEU A 21 -15.27 19.30 -55.44
C LEU A 21 -15.91 18.84 -54.12
N GLY A 22 -17.07 19.39 -53.75
CA GLY A 22 -17.85 19.01 -52.58
C GLY A 22 -18.79 17.81 -52.76
N SER A 23 -18.81 17.17 -53.95
CA SER A 23 -19.61 15.98 -54.23
C SER A 23 -19.04 14.72 -53.56
N PHE A 24 -19.88 13.94 -52.88
CA PHE A 24 -19.49 12.66 -52.26
C PHE A 24 -18.88 11.66 -53.23
N CYS A 25 -19.38 11.67 -54.47
CA CYS A 25 -18.88 10.77 -55.50
C CYS A 25 -17.41 11.11 -55.82
N ILE A 26 -17.09 12.42 -55.94
CA ILE A 26 -15.73 12.91 -56.17
C ILE A 26 -14.81 12.65 -54.97
N GLN A 27 -15.24 13.01 -53.75
CA GLN A 27 -14.48 12.74 -52.52
C GLN A 27 -14.17 11.24 -52.34
N SER A 28 -15.16 10.38 -52.60
CA SER A 28 -15.00 8.94 -52.50
C SER A 28 -14.05 8.40 -53.58
N THR A 29 -14.11 8.90 -54.82
CA THR A 29 -13.12 8.55 -55.85
C THR A 29 -11.71 9.04 -55.53
N ILE A 30 -11.55 10.21 -54.88
CA ILE A 30 -10.24 10.71 -54.45
C ILE A 30 -9.62 9.76 -53.40
N ILE A 31 -10.42 9.31 -52.43
CA ILE A 31 -9.98 8.32 -51.44
C ILE A 31 -9.60 7.00 -52.12
N ASP A 32 -10.40 6.52 -53.07
CA ASP A 32 -10.11 5.30 -53.83
C ASP A 32 -8.80 5.43 -54.65
N VAL A 33 -8.53 6.60 -55.25
CA VAL A 33 -7.28 6.90 -55.96
C VAL A 33 -6.06 6.92 -55.02
N ILE A 34 -6.17 7.57 -53.86
CA ILE A 34 -5.10 7.59 -52.84
C ILE A 34 -4.77 6.16 -52.39
N ASN A 35 -5.78 5.33 -52.18
CA ASN A 35 -5.58 3.93 -51.80
C ASN A 35 -4.96 3.10 -52.93
N LEU A 36 -5.31 3.38 -54.18
CA LEU A 36 -4.71 2.72 -55.34
C LEU A 36 -3.22 3.07 -55.48
N VAL A 37 -2.83 4.31 -55.15
CA VAL A 37 -1.41 4.71 -55.06
C VAL A 37 -0.70 3.90 -53.96
N PHE A 38 -1.26 3.82 -52.76
CA PHE A 38 -0.67 3.01 -51.69
C PHE A 38 -0.58 1.52 -52.05
N PHE A 39 -1.62 0.97 -52.70
CA PHE A 39 -1.65 -0.39 -53.22
C PHE A 39 -0.48 -0.61 -54.21
N CYS A 40 -0.31 0.27 -55.20
CA CYS A 40 0.77 0.16 -56.18
C CYS A 40 2.15 0.25 -55.51
N VAL A 41 2.36 1.23 -54.63
CA VAL A 41 3.64 1.41 -53.91
C VAL A 41 3.92 0.20 -53.00
N PHE A 42 2.90 -0.36 -52.35
CA PHE A 42 3.03 -1.55 -51.51
C PHE A 42 3.51 -2.76 -52.31
N TYR A 43 2.81 -3.13 -53.40
CA TYR A 43 3.20 -4.29 -54.21
C TYR A 43 4.53 -4.09 -54.95
N LEU A 44 4.84 -2.85 -55.37
CA LEU A 44 6.13 -2.52 -55.97
C LEU A 44 7.27 -2.64 -54.94
N SER A 45 7.03 -2.24 -53.69
CA SER A 45 8.00 -2.43 -52.59
C SER A 45 8.21 -3.91 -52.22
N LEU A 46 7.18 -4.76 -52.34
CA LEU A 46 7.31 -6.20 -52.16
C LEU A 46 8.08 -6.87 -53.31
N LEU A 47 7.84 -6.44 -54.56
CA LEU A 47 8.59 -6.89 -55.72
C LEU A 47 10.08 -6.52 -55.59
N VAL A 48 10.38 -5.26 -55.27
CA VAL A 48 11.76 -4.79 -55.03
C VAL A 48 12.41 -5.53 -53.85
N GLY A 49 11.64 -5.82 -52.79
CA GLY A 49 12.08 -6.63 -51.66
C GLY A 49 12.41 -8.08 -52.03
N SER A 50 11.66 -8.68 -52.96
CA SER A 50 11.90 -10.04 -53.47
C SER A 50 13.22 -10.17 -54.24
N PHE A 51 13.65 -9.10 -54.93
CA PHE A 51 14.95 -9.06 -55.63
C PHE A 51 16.15 -8.88 -54.68
N ARG A 52 15.97 -8.33 -53.47
CA ARG A 52 17.02 -8.22 -52.44
C ARG A 52 17.07 -9.50 -51.59
N LYS A 53 17.62 -10.59 -52.15
CA LYS A 53 18.04 -11.77 -51.38
C LYS A 53 19.18 -11.43 -50.43
N ASN A 54 18.86 -11.04 -49.19
CA ASN A 54 19.63 -11.35 -47.98
C ASN A 54 19.05 -10.60 -46.79
N HIS A 55 18.08 -11.20 -46.11
CA HIS A 55 17.95 -11.01 -44.66
C HIS A 55 17.42 -12.29 -44.05
N ASN A 56 18.17 -12.83 -43.08
CA ASN A 56 17.81 -13.98 -42.28
C ASN A 56 16.42 -13.77 -41.68
N TYR A 57 15.46 -14.56 -42.14
CA TYR A 57 14.12 -14.55 -41.59
C TYR A 57 14.12 -15.30 -40.26
N GLY A 58 14.36 -14.58 -39.17
CA GLY A 58 13.97 -15.03 -37.84
C GLY A 58 12.49 -15.45 -37.83
N ARG A 59 12.20 -16.59 -37.19
CA ARG A 59 10.87 -17.16 -37.05
C ARG A 59 10.10 -16.38 -35.97
N ILE A 60 9.69 -15.15 -36.27
CA ILE A 60 8.84 -14.36 -35.37
C ILE A 60 7.42 -14.95 -35.41
N ARG A 61 6.90 -15.30 -34.23
CA ARG A 61 5.56 -15.83 -33.97
C ARG A 61 4.51 -14.89 -34.59
N ARG A 62 3.66 -15.43 -35.47
CA ARG A 62 2.56 -14.65 -36.07
C ARG A 62 1.57 -14.27 -34.98
N GLU A 63 1.37 -12.98 -34.78
CA GLU A 63 0.45 -12.45 -33.77
C GLU A 63 -1.00 -12.76 -34.17
N CYS A 64 -1.78 -13.35 -33.26
CA CYS A 64 -3.17 -13.74 -33.49
C CYS A 64 -4.05 -12.55 -33.94
N VAL A 65 -3.77 -11.35 -33.41
CA VAL A 65 -4.50 -10.11 -33.73
C VAL A 65 -4.40 -9.73 -35.20
N SER A 66 -3.21 -9.79 -35.80
CA SER A 66 -3.04 -9.45 -37.22
C SER A 66 -3.77 -10.45 -38.13
N ILE A 67 -3.94 -11.70 -37.68
CA ILE A 67 -4.69 -12.74 -38.41
C ILE A 67 -6.20 -12.48 -38.32
N VAL A 68 -6.72 -12.17 -37.13
CA VAL A 68 -8.15 -11.88 -36.93
C VAL A 68 -8.58 -10.62 -37.70
N VAL A 69 -7.81 -9.53 -37.60
CA VAL A 69 -8.10 -8.29 -38.34
C VAL A 69 -8.00 -8.53 -39.85
N SER A 70 -7.02 -9.33 -40.30
CA SER A 70 -6.91 -9.73 -41.71
C SER A 70 -8.13 -10.54 -42.16
N ALA A 71 -8.64 -11.46 -41.35
CA ALA A 71 -9.83 -12.23 -41.68
C ALA A 71 -11.06 -11.33 -41.81
N CYS A 72 -11.25 -10.37 -40.89
CA CYS A 72 -12.32 -9.39 -40.99
C CYS A 72 -12.22 -8.50 -42.24
N CYS A 73 -11.00 -8.04 -42.59
CA CYS A 73 -10.77 -7.27 -43.82
C CYS A 73 -11.07 -8.09 -45.08
N ALA A 74 -10.71 -9.38 -45.09
CA ALA A 74 -11.01 -10.27 -46.19
C ALA A 74 -12.52 -10.52 -46.36
N VAL A 75 -13.26 -10.70 -45.25
CA VAL A 75 -14.72 -10.85 -45.27
C VAL A 75 -15.41 -9.60 -45.84
N VAL A 76 -14.97 -8.40 -45.45
CA VAL A 76 -15.48 -7.14 -46.01
C VAL A 76 -15.15 -7.04 -47.49
N GLY A 77 -13.93 -7.39 -47.90
CA GLY A 77 -13.54 -7.43 -49.32
C GLY A 77 -14.39 -8.38 -50.16
N ILE A 78 -14.67 -9.59 -49.64
CA ILE A 78 -15.54 -10.57 -50.30
C ILE A 78 -16.99 -10.06 -50.39
N ALA A 79 -17.49 -9.37 -49.36
CA ALA A 79 -18.84 -8.78 -49.39
C ALA A 79 -18.99 -7.72 -50.48
N TYR A 80 -17.98 -6.86 -50.68
CA TYR A 80 -17.96 -5.88 -51.79
C TYR A 80 -17.89 -6.53 -53.17
N LEU A 81 -17.11 -7.60 -53.32
CA LEU A 81 -17.04 -8.37 -54.57
C LEU A 81 -18.35 -9.14 -54.83
N GLY A 82 -19.00 -9.66 -53.80
CA GLY A 82 -20.31 -10.31 -53.88
C GLY A 82 -21.43 -9.34 -54.26
N TYR A 83 -21.43 -8.13 -53.68
CA TYR A 83 -22.34 -7.05 -54.07
C TYR A 83 -22.16 -6.64 -55.54
N CYS A 84 -20.91 -6.59 -56.01
CA CYS A 84 -20.63 -6.37 -57.43
C CYS A 84 -21.20 -7.49 -58.32
N LEU A 85 -21.03 -8.76 -57.93
CA LEU A 85 -21.53 -9.90 -58.69
C LEU A 85 -23.07 -9.88 -58.77
N TRP A 86 -23.72 -9.52 -57.66
CA TRP A 86 -25.17 -9.37 -57.57
C TRP A 86 -25.70 -8.30 -58.53
N ASN A 87 -25.08 -7.12 -58.55
CA ASN A 87 -25.49 -6.03 -59.45
C ASN A 87 -25.26 -6.37 -60.93
N LEU A 88 -24.18 -7.12 -61.25
CA LEU A 88 -23.91 -7.63 -62.61
C LEU A 88 -24.96 -8.64 -63.08
N ILE A 89 -25.44 -9.51 -62.19
CA ILE A 89 -26.46 -10.53 -62.48
C ILE A 89 -27.86 -9.91 -62.56
N ALA A 90 -28.16 -8.93 -61.71
CA ALA A 90 -29.47 -8.31 -61.60
C ALA A 90 -29.84 -7.37 -62.77
N LYS A 91 -28.92 -7.11 -63.71
CA LYS A 91 -29.13 -6.26 -64.92
C LYS A 91 -29.74 -4.87 -64.61
N ASN A 92 -29.52 -4.36 -63.41
CA ASN A 92 -30.06 -3.10 -62.93
C ASN A 92 -28.91 -2.09 -62.80
N ASP A 93 -28.65 -1.38 -63.91
CA ASP A 93 -28.11 -0.01 -64.03
C ASP A 93 -27.09 0.19 -65.16
N SER A 94 -27.29 1.32 -65.83
CA SER A 94 -26.53 1.89 -66.94
C SER A 94 -25.40 2.83 -66.46
N SER A 95 -24.48 2.35 -65.63
CA SER A 95 -23.22 3.08 -65.32
C SER A 95 -22.12 2.14 -64.82
N MET A 96 -20.85 2.60 -64.88
CA MET A 96 -19.63 1.88 -64.49
C MET A 96 -19.50 1.55 -62.98
N SER A 97 -20.60 1.51 -62.22
CA SER A 97 -20.65 1.30 -60.76
C SER A 97 -20.05 -0.03 -60.29
N TRP A 98 -20.06 -1.06 -61.15
CA TRP A 98 -19.40 -2.35 -60.91
C TRP A 98 -17.87 -2.20 -60.79
N LEU A 99 -17.27 -1.26 -61.52
CA LEU A 99 -15.83 -1.04 -61.52
C LEU A 99 -15.36 -0.40 -60.21
N VAL A 100 -16.13 0.54 -59.65
CA VAL A 100 -15.83 1.13 -58.33
C VAL A 100 -15.95 0.09 -57.21
N SER A 101 -16.96 -0.78 -57.28
CA SER A 101 -17.18 -1.84 -56.28
C SER A 101 -16.08 -2.90 -56.30
N THR A 102 -15.55 -3.25 -57.47
CA THR A 102 -14.41 -4.18 -57.62
C THR A 102 -13.10 -3.59 -57.09
N VAL A 103 -12.82 -2.32 -57.38
CA VAL A 103 -11.63 -1.62 -56.86
C VAL A 103 -11.64 -1.59 -55.33
N ARG A 104 -12.79 -1.29 -54.71
CA ARG A 104 -12.94 -1.32 -53.24
C ARG A 104 -12.74 -2.72 -52.65
N GLY A 105 -13.29 -3.75 -53.29
CA GLY A 105 -13.06 -5.14 -52.90
C GLY A 105 -11.57 -5.52 -52.90
N LEU A 106 -10.83 -5.13 -53.95
CA LEU A 106 -9.39 -5.38 -54.07
C LEU A 106 -8.55 -4.62 -53.04
N ILE A 107 -8.91 -3.38 -52.70
CA ILE A 107 -8.24 -2.60 -51.65
C ILE A 107 -8.39 -3.32 -50.29
N TRP A 108 -9.60 -3.77 -49.95
CA TRP A 108 -9.86 -4.49 -48.69
C TRP A 108 -9.12 -5.83 -48.60
N VAL A 109 -9.05 -6.60 -49.69
CA VAL A 109 -8.25 -7.81 -49.77
C VAL A 109 -6.75 -7.51 -49.64
N SER A 110 -6.29 -6.38 -50.19
CA SER A 110 -4.88 -5.97 -50.10
C SER A 110 -4.50 -5.47 -48.71
N LEU A 111 -5.42 -4.80 -48.02
CA LEU A 111 -5.27 -4.47 -46.60
C LEU A 111 -5.17 -5.75 -45.75
N ALA A 112 -5.98 -6.77 -46.04
CA ALA A 112 -5.85 -8.09 -45.41
C ALA A 112 -4.47 -8.71 -45.64
N ILE A 113 -3.98 -8.72 -46.88
CA ILE A 113 -2.64 -9.24 -47.21
C ILE A 113 -1.54 -8.43 -46.50
N SER A 114 -1.65 -7.10 -46.44
CA SER A 114 -0.67 -6.23 -45.78
C SER A 114 -0.47 -6.54 -44.28
N LEU A 115 -1.50 -7.07 -43.62
CA LEU A 115 -1.45 -7.51 -42.22
C LEU A 115 -0.64 -8.80 -42.03
N LEU A 116 -0.55 -9.64 -43.07
CA LEU A 116 0.08 -10.97 -43.03
C LEU A 116 1.54 -11.01 -43.52
N VAL A 117 2.02 -9.97 -44.20
CA VAL A 117 3.35 -9.92 -44.81
C VAL A 117 4.46 -9.57 -43.81
N LYS A 118 5.59 -10.31 -43.86
CA LYS A 118 6.79 -10.08 -43.02
C LYS A 118 7.51 -8.78 -43.42
N ARG A 119 7.97 -7.98 -42.44
CA ARG A 119 8.25 -6.55 -42.65
C ARG A 119 9.72 -6.17 -42.48
N SER A 120 10.28 -5.44 -43.45
CA SER A 120 11.42 -4.54 -43.22
C SER A 120 10.94 -3.24 -42.53
N LYS A 121 11.86 -2.46 -41.92
CA LYS A 121 11.52 -1.22 -41.21
C LYS A 121 10.74 -0.21 -42.09
N TRP A 122 11.14 -0.09 -43.35
CA TRP A 122 10.52 0.79 -44.35
C TRP A 122 9.13 0.33 -44.78
N ILE A 123 8.98 -0.97 -45.07
CA ILE A 123 7.68 -1.57 -45.44
C ILE A 123 6.71 -1.45 -44.27
N ARG A 124 7.18 -1.63 -43.02
CA ARG A 124 6.35 -1.44 -41.82
C ARG A 124 5.83 -0.01 -41.69
N MET A 125 6.69 1.00 -41.92
CA MET A 125 6.32 2.41 -41.87
C MET A 125 5.30 2.79 -42.96
N LEU A 126 5.52 2.32 -44.18
CA LEU A 126 4.61 2.54 -45.31
C LEU A 126 3.22 1.96 -45.02
N ILE A 127 3.16 0.71 -44.55
CA ILE A 127 1.92 0.04 -44.18
C ILE A 127 1.20 0.77 -43.04
N THR A 128 1.91 1.23 -42.02
CA THR A 128 1.28 2.01 -40.93
C THR A 128 0.69 3.33 -41.42
N LEU A 129 1.40 4.01 -42.32
CA LEU A 129 0.91 5.24 -42.91
C LEU A 129 -0.35 4.99 -43.75
N TRP A 130 -0.35 3.89 -44.53
CA TRP A 130 -1.49 3.48 -45.34
C TRP A 130 -2.71 3.16 -44.48
N TRP A 131 -2.57 2.36 -43.42
CA TRP A 131 -3.68 2.03 -42.52
C TRP A 131 -4.23 3.26 -41.79
N MET A 132 -3.35 4.13 -41.27
CA MET A 132 -3.76 5.39 -40.64
C MET A 132 -4.51 6.28 -41.62
N SER A 133 -3.98 6.46 -42.82
CA SER A 133 -4.58 7.30 -43.86
C SER A 133 -5.92 6.75 -44.31
N PHE A 134 -6.03 5.45 -44.57
CA PHE A 134 -7.27 4.78 -44.98
C PHE A 134 -8.34 4.93 -43.90
N SER A 135 -8.03 4.55 -42.66
CA SER A 135 -9.00 4.61 -41.57
C SER A 135 -9.44 6.04 -41.24
N LEU A 136 -8.54 7.03 -41.28
CA LEU A 136 -8.89 8.43 -41.01
C LEU A 136 -9.71 9.06 -42.13
N LEU A 137 -9.35 8.83 -43.40
CA LEU A 137 -10.07 9.39 -44.56
C LEU A 137 -11.47 8.77 -44.70
N VAL A 138 -11.59 7.46 -44.51
CA VAL A 138 -12.90 6.78 -44.54
C VAL A 138 -13.76 7.19 -43.34
N LEU A 139 -13.16 7.39 -42.16
CA LEU A 139 -13.89 7.92 -41.01
C LEU A 139 -14.37 9.35 -41.25
N ALA A 140 -13.52 10.22 -41.80
CA ALA A 140 -13.88 11.60 -42.15
C ALA A 140 -14.99 11.65 -43.19
N LEU A 141 -14.91 10.83 -44.26
CA LEU A 141 -15.96 10.72 -45.26
C LEU A 141 -17.27 10.19 -44.66
N ASN A 142 -17.22 9.17 -43.81
CA ASN A 142 -18.42 8.64 -43.16
C ASN A 142 -19.07 9.66 -42.20
N ILE A 143 -18.26 10.48 -41.52
CA ILE A 143 -18.74 11.60 -40.70
C ILE A 143 -19.39 12.67 -41.58
N GLU A 144 -18.80 13.00 -42.73
CA GLU A 144 -19.36 13.98 -43.67
C GLU A 144 -20.64 13.47 -44.36
N ILE A 145 -20.71 12.19 -44.73
CA ILE A 145 -21.91 11.54 -45.28
C ILE A 145 -23.03 11.56 -44.26
N LEU A 146 -22.73 11.14 -43.02
CA LEU A 146 -23.68 11.24 -41.91
C LEU A 146 -24.14 12.68 -41.71
N ALA A 147 -23.27 13.67 -41.90
CA ALA A 147 -23.58 15.10 -41.76
C ALA A 147 -24.48 15.72 -42.83
N ARG A 148 -24.59 15.10 -44.00
CA ARG A 148 -25.27 15.70 -45.15
C ARG A 148 -26.48 14.90 -45.63
N THR A 149 -26.52 13.56 -45.50
CA THR A 149 -27.61 12.73 -46.06
C THR A 149 -28.58 12.14 -45.05
N TYR A 150 -28.34 12.30 -43.74
CA TYR A 150 -29.19 11.82 -42.62
C TYR A 150 -29.58 10.31 -42.65
N THR A 151 -29.04 9.56 -43.61
CA THR A 151 -29.30 8.14 -43.86
C THR A 151 -27.96 7.50 -44.20
N ILE A 152 -27.55 6.51 -43.40
CA ILE A 152 -26.39 5.69 -43.71
C ILE A 152 -26.90 4.37 -44.27
N ASN A 153 -26.59 4.10 -45.53
CA ASN A 153 -26.85 2.80 -46.15
C ASN A 153 -26.04 1.71 -45.42
N VAL A 154 -26.63 0.54 -45.16
CA VAL A 154 -26.02 -0.57 -44.39
C VAL A 154 -24.61 -0.94 -44.89
N VAL A 155 -24.37 -0.77 -46.18
CA VAL A 155 -23.09 -0.99 -46.87
C VAL A 155 -21.93 -0.13 -46.30
N TYR A 156 -22.21 1.06 -45.77
CA TYR A 156 -21.20 1.96 -45.18
C TYR A 156 -21.01 1.75 -43.66
N ILE A 157 -21.98 1.12 -42.97
CA ILE A 157 -21.90 0.82 -41.54
C ILE A 157 -21.03 -0.43 -41.29
N LEU A 158 -21.19 -1.46 -42.13
CA LEU A 158 -20.53 -2.76 -41.98
C LEU A 158 -18.98 -2.70 -41.91
N PRO A 159 -18.28 -1.82 -42.67
CA PRO A 159 -16.82 -1.71 -42.64
C PRO A 159 -16.27 -0.87 -41.47
N LEU A 160 -17.11 -0.07 -40.80
CA LEU A 160 -16.68 0.87 -39.75
C LEU A 160 -15.95 0.18 -38.57
N PRO A 161 -16.43 -0.96 -38.02
CA PRO A 161 -15.73 -1.67 -36.96
C PRO A 161 -14.36 -2.20 -37.40
N VAL A 162 -14.26 -2.65 -38.66
CA VAL A 162 -13.01 -3.17 -39.22
C VAL A 162 -12.01 -2.04 -39.45
N ASN A 163 -12.46 -0.85 -39.85
CA ASN A 163 -11.64 0.35 -39.96
C ASN A 163 -11.06 0.82 -38.62
N LEU A 164 -11.83 0.72 -37.52
CA LEU A 164 -11.34 1.03 -36.18
C LEU A 164 -10.29 0.03 -35.70
N LEU A 165 -10.48 -1.26 -36.00
CA LEU A 165 -9.49 -2.31 -35.72
C LEU A 165 -8.20 -2.12 -36.55
N LEU A 166 -8.31 -1.69 -37.81
CA LEU A 166 -7.17 -1.30 -38.65
C LEU A 166 -6.42 -0.09 -38.08
N LEU A 167 -7.13 0.97 -37.68
CA LEU A 167 -6.53 2.16 -37.06
C LEU A 167 -5.78 1.79 -35.78
N PHE A 168 -6.37 0.93 -34.96
CA PHE A 168 -5.75 0.41 -33.76
C PHE A 168 -4.47 -0.38 -34.06
N SER A 169 -4.51 -1.26 -35.07
CA SER A 169 -3.33 -2.02 -35.52
C SER A 169 -2.20 -1.12 -36.03
N ALA A 170 -2.55 0.04 -36.59
CA ALA A 170 -1.59 1.04 -37.05
C ALA A 170 -0.92 1.78 -35.87
N PHE A 171 -1.70 2.21 -34.86
CA PHE A 171 -1.17 2.81 -33.63
C PHE A 171 -0.24 1.85 -32.88
N ARG A 172 -0.56 0.56 -32.82
CA ARG A 172 0.29 -0.48 -32.23
C ARG A 172 1.64 -0.62 -32.95
N ASN A 173 1.63 -0.66 -34.28
CA ASN A 173 2.88 -0.72 -35.04
C ASN A 173 3.73 0.55 -34.86
N PHE A 174 3.09 1.71 -34.71
CA PHE A 174 3.76 2.98 -34.45
C PHE A 174 4.37 3.04 -33.04
N SER A 175 3.67 2.52 -32.02
CA SER A 175 4.21 2.45 -30.65
C SER A 175 5.43 1.51 -30.55
N HIS A 176 5.45 0.43 -31.33
CA HIS A 176 6.63 -0.44 -31.44
C HIS A 176 7.83 0.27 -32.10
N PHE A 177 7.61 1.29 -32.93
CA PHE A 177 8.65 2.10 -33.58
C PHE A 177 9.31 3.11 -32.62
N THR A 178 8.56 3.54 -31.60
CA THR A 178 8.99 4.49 -30.58
C THR A 178 9.57 3.81 -29.34
N SER A 179 9.47 2.48 -29.24
CA SER A 179 10.17 1.70 -28.23
C SER A 179 11.65 1.59 -28.60
N PRO A 180 12.60 1.90 -27.70
CA PRO A 180 14.00 1.59 -27.92
C PRO A 180 14.16 0.09 -28.16
N ASN A 181 14.94 -0.28 -29.18
CA ASN A 181 15.21 -1.67 -29.57
C ASN A 181 15.63 -2.48 -28.34
N ARG A 182 14.81 -3.45 -27.92
CA ARG A 182 15.33 -4.63 -27.25
C ARG A 182 16.03 -5.43 -28.34
N GLU A 183 17.36 -5.34 -28.40
CA GLU A 183 18.13 -6.43 -28.99
C GLU A 183 17.84 -7.67 -28.14
N ASP A 184 17.42 -8.74 -28.81
CA ASP A 184 17.28 -10.07 -28.22
C ASP A 184 18.65 -10.46 -27.64
N LYS A 185 18.86 -10.21 -26.35
CA LYS A 185 19.99 -10.77 -25.61
C LYS A 185 19.84 -12.29 -25.63
N SER A 186 20.65 -12.90 -26.47
CA SER A 186 20.89 -14.34 -26.51
C SER A 186 21.19 -14.89 -25.11
N LEU A 187 20.71 -16.11 -24.90
CA LEU A 187 20.75 -16.97 -23.71
C LEU A 187 22.15 -17.33 -23.17
N SER A 188 23.03 -16.35 -22.93
CA SER A 188 24.34 -16.59 -22.32
C SER A 188 24.79 -15.38 -21.49
N GLU A 189 24.45 -15.41 -20.20
CA GLU A 189 25.14 -14.98 -18.95
C GLU A 189 26.27 -13.89 -18.96
N PRO A 190 26.59 -13.19 -17.83
CA PRO A 190 26.56 -13.72 -16.44
C PRO A 190 26.11 -12.78 -15.29
N LEU A 191 25.53 -13.40 -14.26
CA LEU A 191 25.91 -13.36 -12.82
C LEU A 191 26.40 -12.05 -12.15
N LEU A 192 25.94 -10.87 -12.57
CA LEU A 192 25.92 -9.68 -11.71
C LEU A 192 24.50 -9.12 -11.69
N ALA A 193 23.87 -9.20 -10.53
CA ALA A 193 22.53 -8.68 -10.29
C ALA A 193 22.51 -7.14 -10.47
N GLU A 194 22.42 -6.67 -11.70
CA GLU A 194 21.85 -5.35 -11.96
C GLU A 194 20.42 -5.39 -11.43
N LYS A 195 20.19 -4.73 -10.28
CA LYS A 195 18.85 -4.54 -9.70
C LYS A 195 17.88 -4.24 -10.83
N ASN A 196 16.80 -5.01 -10.94
CA ASN A 196 15.71 -4.79 -11.90
C ASN A 196 15.17 -3.36 -11.72
N GLN A 197 15.74 -2.41 -12.46
CA GLN A 197 15.39 -0.99 -12.36
C GLN A 197 13.95 -0.79 -12.84
N THR A 198 13.16 -0.06 -12.07
CA THR A 198 11.78 0.32 -12.40
C THR A 198 11.66 0.88 -13.83
N GLU A 199 10.75 0.32 -14.62
CA GLU A 199 10.47 0.81 -15.98
C GLU A 199 9.94 2.25 -16.01
N LEU A 200 9.43 2.77 -14.88
CA LEU A 200 8.94 4.14 -14.74
C LEU A 200 10.02 5.19 -15.11
N GLY A 201 11.28 4.95 -14.73
CA GLY A 201 12.39 5.86 -15.05
C GLY A 201 12.69 5.92 -16.56
N LYS A 202 12.56 4.78 -17.26
CA LYS A 202 12.86 4.60 -18.68
C LYS A 202 11.64 4.84 -19.60
N ALA A 203 10.44 4.95 -19.03
CA ALA A 203 9.21 5.10 -19.78
C ALA A 203 9.09 6.47 -20.48
N GLY A 204 8.80 6.44 -21.79
CA GLY A 204 8.43 7.62 -22.56
C GLY A 204 7.10 8.25 -22.10
N LEU A 205 6.80 9.46 -22.60
CA LEU A 205 5.65 10.26 -22.15
C LEU A 205 4.31 9.51 -22.30
N LEU A 206 4.08 8.82 -23.42
CA LEU A 206 2.84 8.08 -23.65
C LEU A 206 2.66 6.94 -22.64
N ARG A 207 3.73 6.19 -22.33
CA ARG A 207 3.67 5.10 -21.34
C ARG A 207 3.40 5.62 -19.93
N LYS A 208 3.96 6.77 -19.57
CA LYS A 208 3.67 7.46 -18.31
C LYS A 208 2.22 7.95 -18.26
N LEU A 209 1.71 8.49 -19.36
CA LEU A 209 0.36 9.03 -19.45
C LEU A 209 -0.72 7.94 -19.33
N THR A 210 -0.49 6.76 -19.90
CA THR A 210 -1.43 5.61 -19.86
C THR A 210 -1.10 4.58 -18.77
N PHE A 211 -0.10 4.80 -17.93
CA PHE A 211 0.39 3.85 -16.92
C PHE A 211 0.82 2.46 -17.47
N SER A 212 1.16 2.35 -18.76
CA SER A 212 1.47 1.05 -19.37
C SER A 212 2.83 0.47 -18.97
N TRP A 213 3.65 1.23 -18.25
CA TRP A 213 4.93 0.76 -17.69
C TRP A 213 4.76 -0.28 -16.58
N ILE A 214 3.56 -0.45 -16.01
CA ILE A 214 3.27 -1.49 -15.00
C ILE A 214 2.89 -2.84 -15.63
N ASN A 215 2.53 -2.85 -16.91
CA ASN A 215 2.00 -4.04 -17.60
C ASN A 215 2.93 -5.27 -17.53
N PRO A 216 4.27 -5.15 -17.66
CA PRO A 216 5.15 -6.31 -17.54
C PRO A 216 5.07 -6.98 -16.17
N LEU A 217 4.94 -6.19 -15.10
CA LEU A 217 4.78 -6.71 -13.74
C LEU A 217 3.42 -7.37 -13.55
N LEU A 218 2.36 -6.79 -14.09
CA LEU A 218 1.02 -7.38 -14.06
C LEU A 218 0.97 -8.71 -14.84
N SER A 219 1.65 -8.78 -15.99
CA SER A 219 1.76 -10.00 -16.79
C SER A 219 2.54 -11.09 -16.06
N LEU A 220 3.67 -10.72 -15.44
CA LEU A 220 4.45 -11.61 -14.60
C LEU A 220 3.59 -12.16 -13.45
N GLY A 221 2.84 -11.30 -12.77
CA GLY A 221 1.91 -11.65 -11.69
C GLY A 221 0.73 -12.52 -12.12
N TYR A 222 0.37 -12.49 -13.41
CA TYR A 222 -0.61 -13.41 -13.99
C TYR A 222 -0.01 -14.79 -14.26
N SER A 223 1.25 -14.85 -14.72
CA SER A 223 1.95 -16.10 -15.03
C SER A 223 2.45 -16.84 -13.79
N LYS A 224 2.87 -16.10 -12.76
CA LYS A 224 3.35 -16.63 -11.50
C LYS A 224 3.00 -15.68 -10.34
N PRO A 225 2.81 -16.21 -9.13
CA PRO A 225 2.77 -15.42 -7.91
C PRO A 225 4.04 -14.58 -7.77
N LEU A 226 3.89 -13.28 -7.50
CA LEU A 226 5.03 -12.37 -7.40
C LEU A 226 5.78 -12.61 -6.09
N ALA A 227 7.08 -12.89 -6.19
CA ALA A 227 8.00 -12.84 -5.05
C ALA A 227 8.56 -11.44 -4.86
N LEU A 228 9.15 -11.15 -3.69
CA LEU A 228 9.79 -9.85 -3.42
C LEU A 228 10.89 -9.51 -4.45
N GLU A 229 11.58 -10.53 -4.96
CA GLU A 229 12.62 -10.43 -5.99
C GLU A 229 12.08 -10.00 -7.36
N ASP A 230 10.79 -10.26 -7.63
CA ASP A 230 10.13 -9.87 -8.87
C ASP A 230 9.69 -8.40 -8.88
N ILE A 231 9.63 -7.76 -7.70
CA ILE A 231 9.22 -6.38 -7.56
C ILE A 231 10.38 -5.46 -7.98
N PRO A 232 10.19 -4.59 -8.99
CA PRO A 232 11.25 -3.71 -9.45
C PRO A 232 11.72 -2.74 -8.36
N SER A 233 13.01 -2.42 -8.35
CA SER A 233 13.57 -1.46 -7.39
C SER A 233 13.03 -0.06 -7.63
N LEU A 234 12.81 0.70 -6.56
CA LEU A 234 12.34 2.09 -6.63
C LEU A 234 13.20 2.96 -7.56
N VAL A 235 12.58 3.97 -8.16
CA VAL A 235 13.32 5.00 -8.90
C VAL A 235 14.13 5.83 -7.89
N PRO A 236 15.34 6.31 -8.21
CA PRO A 236 16.17 7.06 -7.25
C PRO A 236 15.45 8.25 -6.59
N GLU A 237 14.52 8.92 -7.28
CA GLU A 237 13.77 10.04 -6.69
C GLU A 237 12.74 9.61 -5.63
N ASP A 238 12.35 8.33 -5.61
CA ASP A 238 11.40 7.75 -4.65
C ASP A 238 12.09 7.03 -3.48
N GLU A 239 13.43 6.94 -3.48
CA GLU A 239 14.17 6.33 -2.38
C GLU A 239 14.11 7.18 -1.10
N ALA A 240 14.03 6.52 0.05
CA ALA A 240 13.94 7.19 1.35
C ALA A 240 15.19 8.04 1.67
N SER A 241 16.37 7.60 1.23
CA SER A 241 17.64 8.32 1.37
C SER A 241 17.59 9.68 0.68
N PHE A 242 17.16 9.71 -0.57
CA PHE A 242 17.06 10.94 -1.36
C PHE A 242 15.95 11.87 -0.86
N ALA A 243 14.79 11.32 -0.50
CA ALA A 243 13.70 12.10 0.10
C ALA A 243 14.14 12.75 1.42
N TYR A 244 14.88 12.01 2.27
CA TYR A 244 15.45 12.53 3.50
C TYR A 244 16.53 13.59 3.25
N GLN A 245 17.43 13.40 2.29
CA GLN A 245 18.46 14.40 1.96
C GLN A 245 17.85 15.75 1.56
N LYS A 246 16.80 15.74 0.74
CA LYS A 246 16.06 16.97 0.39
C LYS A 246 15.41 17.63 1.61
N PHE A 247 14.82 16.83 2.48
CA PHE A 247 14.23 17.31 3.73
C PHE A 247 15.29 17.90 4.66
N ALA A 248 16.39 17.17 4.92
CA ALA A 248 17.47 17.57 5.81
C ALA A 248 18.13 18.88 5.35
N TYR A 249 18.43 19.01 4.05
CA TYR A 249 19.00 20.24 3.50
C TYR A 249 18.11 21.47 3.77
N ALA A 250 16.80 21.34 3.53
CA ALA A 250 15.84 22.41 3.78
C ALA A 250 15.60 22.65 5.29
N TRP A 251 15.63 21.60 6.11
CA TRP A 251 15.52 21.67 7.57
C TRP A 251 16.70 22.42 8.18
N ASP A 252 17.94 22.06 7.83
CA ASP A 252 19.16 22.70 8.36
C ASP A 252 19.27 24.17 7.92
N SER A 253 18.82 24.50 6.71
CA SER A 253 18.72 25.90 6.27
C SER A 253 17.75 26.70 7.16
N LEU A 254 16.55 26.17 7.38
CA LEU A 254 15.52 26.86 8.15
C LEU A 254 15.83 26.93 9.65
N VAL A 255 16.45 25.90 10.23
CA VAL A 255 16.88 25.93 11.64
C VAL A 255 17.95 26.99 11.86
N ARG A 256 18.89 27.19 10.91
CA ARG A 256 19.90 28.26 10.98
C ARG A 256 19.28 29.66 10.88
N GLU A 257 18.27 29.83 10.04
CA GLU A 257 17.55 31.10 9.87
C GLU A 257 16.62 31.41 11.06
N ASN A 258 16.11 30.40 11.76
CA ASN A 258 15.09 30.56 12.81
C ASN A 258 15.61 31.05 14.17
N ASN A 259 16.85 31.56 14.25
CA ASN A 259 17.36 32.24 15.45
C ASN A 259 16.64 33.57 15.75
N SER A 260 15.67 34.00 14.91
CA SER A 260 14.80 35.15 15.15
C SER A 260 13.31 34.75 15.29
N ASN A 261 12.78 34.72 16.51
CA ASN A 261 11.37 34.95 16.96
C ASN A 261 10.17 34.46 16.10
N ASN A 262 10.34 33.48 15.21
CA ASN A 262 9.27 33.06 14.30
C ASN A 262 8.60 31.77 14.81
N ASN A 263 7.49 31.92 15.55
CA ASN A 263 6.68 30.84 16.17
C ASN A 263 5.98 29.88 15.17
N GLY A 264 6.40 29.85 13.90
CA GLY A 264 5.81 29.00 12.88
C GLY A 264 6.37 27.58 12.90
N ASN A 265 5.51 26.57 12.75
CA ASN A 265 5.89 25.17 12.59
C ASN A 265 6.91 25.01 11.42
N LEU A 266 8.15 24.64 11.75
CA LEU A 266 9.27 24.54 10.81
C LEU A 266 9.10 23.35 9.87
N VAL A 267 8.62 22.22 10.39
CA VAL A 267 8.37 21.00 9.58
C VAL A 267 7.40 21.33 8.45
N ARG A 268 6.32 22.07 8.76
CA ARG A 268 5.34 22.50 7.74
C ARG A 268 6.00 23.37 6.65
N LYS A 269 6.87 24.31 7.03
CA LYS A 269 7.59 25.17 6.08
C LYS A 269 8.53 24.36 5.18
N VAL A 270 9.32 23.45 5.76
CA VAL A 270 10.24 22.56 5.03
C VAL A 270 9.49 21.73 4.00
N ILE A 271 8.45 21.02 4.44
CA ILE A 271 7.65 20.16 3.56
C ILE A 271 7.02 20.95 2.42
N THR A 272 6.47 22.13 2.73
CA THR A 272 5.87 23.00 1.71
C THR A 272 6.92 23.39 0.67
N ASN A 273 8.11 23.83 1.08
CA ASN A 273 9.16 24.27 0.18
C ASN A 273 9.71 23.12 -0.69
N VAL A 274 9.93 21.94 -0.11
CA VAL A 274 10.51 20.79 -0.82
C VAL A 274 9.54 20.23 -1.87
N TYR A 275 8.25 20.11 -1.54
CA TYR A 275 7.27 19.43 -2.38
C TYR A 275 6.35 20.38 -3.17
N LEU A 276 6.60 21.71 -3.14
CA LEU A 276 5.74 22.70 -3.79
C LEU A 276 5.56 22.45 -5.29
N LYS A 277 6.67 22.23 -6.01
CA LYS A 277 6.67 22.09 -7.48
C LYS A 277 5.82 20.91 -7.94
N GLU A 278 5.89 19.80 -7.24
CA GLU A 278 5.13 18.58 -7.54
C GLU A 278 3.64 18.78 -7.21
N ASN A 279 3.33 19.44 -6.10
CA ASN A 279 1.96 19.77 -5.70
C ASN A 279 1.26 20.78 -6.62
N ILE A 280 2.00 21.68 -7.29
CA ILE A 280 1.40 22.57 -8.31
C ILE A 280 0.87 21.77 -9.50
N PHE A 281 1.63 20.78 -9.99
CA PHE A 281 1.16 19.91 -11.09
C PHE A 281 -0.11 19.14 -10.68
N ILE A 282 -0.12 18.59 -9.47
CA ILE A 282 -1.29 17.88 -8.92
C ILE A 282 -2.49 18.84 -8.81
N ALA A 283 -2.27 20.09 -8.39
CA ALA A 283 -3.32 21.10 -8.32
C ALA A 283 -3.93 21.40 -9.68
N ILE A 284 -3.11 21.51 -10.74
CA ILE A 284 -3.59 21.73 -12.11
C ILE A 284 -4.45 20.54 -12.58
N CYS A 285 -4.01 19.29 -12.33
CA CYS A 285 -4.81 18.12 -12.64
C CYS A 285 -6.14 18.11 -11.87
N ALA A 286 -6.13 18.43 -10.58
CA ALA A 286 -7.34 18.51 -9.76
C ALA A 286 -8.33 19.58 -10.29
N LEU A 287 -7.81 20.74 -10.71
CA LEU A 287 -8.61 21.83 -11.28
C LEU A 287 -9.27 21.40 -12.61
N LEU A 288 -8.48 20.83 -13.52
CA LEU A 288 -8.99 20.35 -14.82
C LEU A 288 -10.06 19.27 -14.64
N ARG A 289 -9.86 18.36 -13.68
CA ARG A 289 -10.87 17.37 -13.30
C ARG A 289 -12.15 18.05 -12.82
N THR A 290 -12.05 19.00 -11.90
CA THR A 290 -13.22 19.73 -11.37
C THR A 290 -13.99 20.44 -12.48
N ILE A 291 -13.30 21.10 -13.40
CA ILE A 291 -13.93 21.76 -14.56
C ILE A 291 -14.64 20.73 -15.44
N ALA A 292 -13.98 19.62 -15.78
CA ALA A 292 -14.55 18.60 -16.64
C ALA A 292 -15.82 17.94 -16.06
N VAL A 293 -15.83 17.67 -14.75
CA VAL A 293 -17.01 17.12 -14.04
C VAL A 293 -18.19 18.09 -14.11
N VAL A 294 -17.96 19.40 -13.90
CA VAL A 294 -19.03 20.41 -13.90
C VAL A 294 -19.53 20.77 -15.30
N VAL A 295 -18.65 20.71 -16.31
CA VAL A 295 -19.02 20.94 -17.71
C VAL A 295 -19.88 19.78 -18.26
N GLY A 296 -19.76 18.57 -17.72
CA GLY A 296 -20.53 17.40 -18.12
C GLY A 296 -22.06 17.64 -18.22
N PRO A 297 -22.73 18.10 -17.15
CA PRO A 297 -24.15 18.46 -17.18
C PRO A 297 -24.50 19.54 -18.22
N LEU A 298 -23.66 20.57 -18.42
CA LEU A 298 -23.91 21.62 -19.42
C LEU A 298 -23.85 21.08 -20.86
N LEU A 299 -22.89 20.21 -21.14
CA LEU A 299 -22.81 19.55 -22.45
C LEU A 299 -23.99 18.59 -22.68
N LEU A 300 -24.47 17.94 -21.62
CA LEU A 300 -25.71 17.15 -21.68
C LEU A 300 -26.92 18.04 -21.99
N TYR A 301 -27.02 19.21 -21.36
CA TYR A 301 -28.06 20.19 -21.64
C TYR A 301 -28.05 20.61 -23.12
N ALA A 302 -26.88 21.00 -23.63
CA ALA A 302 -26.70 21.39 -25.03
C ALA A 302 -27.07 20.25 -25.99
N PHE A 303 -26.65 19.02 -25.69
CA PHE A 303 -26.94 17.84 -26.50
C PHE A 303 -28.44 17.52 -26.56
N VAL A 304 -29.12 17.50 -25.42
CA VAL A 304 -30.56 17.21 -25.37
C VAL A 304 -31.36 18.35 -26.01
N ASN A 305 -30.93 19.61 -25.85
CA ASN A 305 -31.59 20.74 -26.50
C ASN A 305 -31.43 20.70 -28.03
N TYR A 306 -30.22 20.39 -28.52
CA TYR A 306 -29.96 20.17 -29.95
C TYR A 306 -30.87 19.06 -30.49
N SER A 307 -30.98 17.92 -29.79
CA SER A 307 -31.82 16.79 -30.19
C SER A 307 -33.32 17.09 -30.23
N ASN A 308 -33.79 18.17 -29.59
CA ASN A 308 -35.19 18.58 -29.59
C ASN A 308 -35.51 19.65 -30.65
N ARG A 309 -34.51 20.20 -31.37
CA ARG A 309 -34.72 21.18 -32.44
C ARG A 309 -35.12 20.45 -33.73
N GLY A 310 -36.06 21.04 -34.48
CA GLY A 310 -36.52 20.50 -35.76
C GLY A 310 -35.65 20.84 -36.97
N GLU A 311 -34.70 21.78 -36.84
CA GLU A 311 -33.72 22.12 -37.88
C GLU A 311 -32.37 21.49 -37.52
N GLU A 312 -31.96 20.51 -38.32
CA GLU A 312 -30.79 19.68 -38.06
C GLU A 312 -29.55 20.34 -38.68
N ASN A 313 -28.68 20.91 -37.84
CA ASN A 313 -27.31 21.24 -38.24
C ASN A 313 -26.37 20.17 -37.67
N LEU A 314 -26.11 19.12 -38.46
CA LEU A 314 -25.34 17.98 -37.96
C LEU A 314 -23.90 18.34 -37.53
N GLN A 315 -23.33 19.42 -38.08
CA GLN A 315 -22.02 19.91 -37.66
C GLN A 315 -22.03 20.40 -36.20
N GLU A 316 -23.11 21.08 -35.77
CA GLU A 316 -23.31 21.50 -34.38
C GLU A 316 -23.46 20.28 -33.47
N GLY A 317 -24.28 19.29 -33.87
CA GLY A 317 -24.48 18.04 -33.13
C GLY A 317 -23.19 17.23 -32.96
N LEU A 318 -22.43 17.03 -34.05
CA LEU A 318 -21.14 16.35 -34.01
C LEU A 318 -20.12 17.08 -33.13
N SER A 319 -20.10 18.42 -33.17
CA SER A 319 -19.24 19.22 -32.30
C SER A 319 -19.56 19.02 -30.82
N ILE A 320 -20.84 18.98 -30.44
CA ILE A 320 -21.27 18.75 -29.06
C ILE A 320 -20.84 17.35 -28.59
N VAL A 321 -21.05 16.33 -29.41
CA VAL A 321 -20.61 14.94 -29.11
C VAL A 321 -19.09 14.85 -28.98
N GLY A 322 -18.33 15.52 -29.87
CA GLY A 322 -16.88 15.63 -29.77
C GLY A 322 -16.43 16.26 -28.45
N CYS A 323 -17.06 17.36 -28.04
CA CYS A 323 -16.81 18.01 -26.75
C CYS A 323 -17.11 17.10 -25.55
N LEU A 324 -18.20 16.30 -25.59
CA LEU A 324 -18.52 15.32 -24.55
C LEU A 324 -17.42 14.27 -24.39
N ILE A 325 -16.93 13.71 -25.51
CA ILE A 325 -15.86 12.71 -25.50
C ILE A 325 -14.57 13.33 -24.95
N ILE A 326 -14.16 14.49 -25.45
CA ILE A 326 -12.95 15.19 -24.99
C ILE A 326 -13.03 15.47 -23.49
N THR A 327 -14.17 15.98 -23.02
CA THR A 327 -14.37 16.30 -21.59
C THR A 327 -14.23 15.05 -20.72
N LYS A 328 -14.82 13.91 -21.14
CA LYS A 328 -14.69 12.64 -20.40
C LYS A 328 -13.28 12.06 -20.44
N VAL A 329 -12.56 12.21 -21.55
CA VAL A 329 -11.15 11.82 -21.64
C VAL A 329 -10.31 12.66 -20.69
N VAL A 330 -10.48 13.99 -20.69
CA VAL A 330 -9.78 14.91 -19.78
C VAL A 330 -10.10 14.59 -18.33
N GLU A 331 -11.37 14.41 -17.97
CA GLU A 331 -11.82 13.99 -16.63
C GLU A 331 -11.08 12.72 -16.18
N SER A 332 -11.07 11.68 -17.02
CA SER A 332 -10.49 10.38 -16.70
C SER A 332 -8.97 10.42 -16.53
N PHE A 333 -8.24 11.13 -17.41
CA PHE A 333 -6.79 11.25 -17.32
C PHE A 333 -6.38 12.10 -16.11
N THR A 334 -6.98 13.28 -15.96
CA THR A 334 -6.59 14.23 -14.90
C THR A 334 -6.90 13.67 -13.51
N GLN A 335 -8.00 12.92 -13.34
CA GLN A 335 -8.31 12.24 -12.09
C GLN A 335 -7.23 11.20 -11.70
N ARG A 336 -6.82 10.34 -12.64
CA ARG A 336 -5.79 9.31 -12.37
C ARG A 336 -4.43 9.91 -12.07
N HIS A 337 -4.03 10.95 -12.81
CA HIS A 337 -2.76 11.65 -12.59
C HIS A 337 -2.74 12.44 -11.28
N CYS A 338 -3.86 13.07 -10.90
CA CYS A 338 -4.01 13.70 -9.59
C CYS A 338 -3.88 12.68 -8.45
N PHE A 339 -4.53 11.51 -8.59
CA PHE A 339 -4.46 10.45 -7.59
C PHE A 339 -3.05 9.88 -7.46
N PHE A 340 -2.43 9.50 -8.56
CA PHE A 340 -1.06 8.97 -8.57
C PHE A 340 -0.04 9.99 -8.05
N GLY A 341 -0.10 11.23 -8.51
CA GLY A 341 0.83 12.29 -8.11
C GLY A 341 0.73 12.59 -6.61
N SER A 342 -0.49 12.75 -6.07
CA SER A 342 -0.69 13.01 -4.64
C SER A 342 -0.22 11.87 -3.76
N ARG A 343 -0.50 10.61 -4.14
CA ARG A 343 -0.01 9.42 -3.42
C ARG A 343 1.52 9.30 -3.45
N ARG A 344 2.15 9.56 -4.60
CA ARG A 344 3.62 9.52 -4.75
C ARG A 344 4.32 10.62 -3.94
N SER A 345 3.81 11.85 -4.00
CA SER A 345 4.34 12.97 -3.19
C SER A 345 4.19 12.68 -1.69
N GLY A 346 3.02 12.17 -1.29
CA GLY A 346 2.74 11.72 0.07
C GLY A 346 3.68 10.64 0.59
N MET A 347 3.96 9.61 -0.22
CA MET A 347 4.92 8.56 0.10
C MET A 347 6.33 9.12 0.37
N ARG A 348 6.82 10.02 -0.48
CA ARG A 348 8.15 10.65 -0.30
C ARG A 348 8.21 11.47 0.99
N MET A 349 7.17 12.25 1.26
CA MET A 349 7.02 13.01 2.50
C MET A 349 7.06 12.10 3.74
N ARG A 350 6.26 11.02 3.75
CA ARG A 350 6.24 10.03 4.82
C ARG A 350 7.62 9.40 5.03
N SER A 351 8.28 8.92 3.97
CA SER A 351 9.60 8.30 4.06
C SER A 351 10.65 9.24 4.64
N ALA A 352 10.67 10.50 4.19
CA ALA A 352 11.60 11.50 4.71
C ALA A 352 11.39 11.76 6.21
N LEU A 353 10.13 11.90 6.64
CA LEU A 353 9.79 12.15 8.05
C LEU A 353 10.09 10.94 8.93
N MET A 354 9.84 9.72 8.45
CA MET A 354 10.19 8.49 9.17
C MET A 354 11.70 8.41 9.42
N VAL A 355 12.52 8.70 8.41
CA VAL A 355 13.98 8.75 8.56
C VAL A 355 14.40 9.88 9.51
N ALA A 356 13.78 11.06 9.41
CA ALA A 356 14.09 12.19 10.30
C ALA A 356 13.78 11.86 11.78
N VAL A 357 12.62 11.27 12.05
CA VAL A 357 12.23 10.84 13.41
C VAL A 357 13.17 9.75 13.92
N TYR A 358 13.52 8.77 13.08
CA TYR A 358 14.45 7.71 13.44
C TYR A 358 15.86 8.25 13.75
N GLN A 359 16.40 9.14 12.91
CA GLN A 359 17.70 9.76 13.16
C GLN A 359 17.69 10.65 14.41
N LYS A 360 16.60 11.37 14.66
CA LYS A 360 16.43 12.16 15.88
C LYS A 360 16.39 11.29 17.13
N GLN A 361 15.67 10.17 17.08
CA GLN A 361 15.59 9.21 18.19
C GLN A 361 16.98 8.70 18.62
N LEU A 362 17.87 8.45 17.65
CA LEU A 362 19.24 7.99 17.92
C LEU A 362 20.13 9.06 18.57
N LYS A 363 19.74 10.34 18.52
CA LYS A 363 20.50 11.47 19.07
C LYS A 363 19.85 12.11 20.29
N LEU A 364 18.70 11.61 20.73
CA LEU A 364 17.89 12.25 21.75
C LEU A 364 18.57 12.17 23.13
N SER A 365 18.59 13.29 23.86
CA SER A 365 19.10 13.35 25.24
C SER A 365 18.31 12.45 26.20
N SER A 366 18.86 12.18 27.39
CA SER A 366 18.14 11.47 28.47
C SER A 366 16.84 12.17 28.85
N LEU A 367 16.85 13.51 28.89
CA LEU A 367 15.66 14.35 29.14
C LEU A 367 14.62 14.18 28.03
N GLY A 368 15.03 14.31 26.77
CA GLY A 368 14.15 14.10 25.62
C GLY A 368 13.52 12.69 25.62
N ARG A 369 14.30 11.66 25.98
CA ARG A 369 13.82 10.27 26.11
C ARG A 369 12.84 10.06 27.26
N LYS A 370 12.92 10.85 28.34
CA LYS A 370 11.91 10.83 29.41
C LYS A 370 10.61 11.53 28.99
N LYS A 371 10.72 12.63 28.24
CA LYS A 371 9.57 13.40 27.75
C LYS A 371 8.79 12.68 26.66
N HIS A 372 9.49 11.91 25.82
CA HIS A 372 8.90 11.11 24.75
C HIS A 372 9.08 9.63 25.05
N SER A 373 8.01 8.96 25.48
CA SER A 373 8.02 7.52 25.73
C SER A 373 8.25 6.73 24.44
N THR A 374 8.76 5.50 24.55
CA THR A 374 8.96 4.60 23.40
C THR A 374 7.67 4.40 22.61
N GLY A 375 6.51 4.33 23.28
CA GLY A 375 5.20 4.21 22.63
C GLY A 375 4.84 5.45 21.81
N GLU A 376 5.15 6.66 22.30
CA GLU A 376 4.92 7.90 21.57
C GLU A 376 5.82 8.02 20.34
N ILE A 377 7.09 7.62 20.43
CA ILE A 377 8.00 7.63 19.27
C ILE A 377 7.52 6.67 18.19
N VAL A 378 7.07 5.47 18.59
CA VAL A 378 6.43 4.53 17.65
C VAL A 378 5.19 5.16 17.03
N ASN A 379 4.38 5.90 17.78
CA ASN A 379 3.23 6.63 17.24
C ASN A 379 3.63 7.76 16.27
N TYR A 380 4.74 8.47 16.50
CA TYR A 380 5.24 9.47 15.56
C TYR A 380 5.55 8.87 14.19
N ILE A 381 6.15 7.67 14.17
CA ILE A 381 6.48 6.95 12.93
C ILE A 381 5.23 6.29 12.32
N ALA A 382 4.50 5.50 13.10
CA ALA A 382 3.40 4.67 12.59
C ALA A 382 2.14 5.48 12.26
N VAL A 383 1.84 6.53 13.01
CA VAL A 383 0.59 7.29 12.91
C VAL A 383 0.83 8.69 12.33
N ASP A 384 1.66 9.50 12.98
CA ASP A 384 1.79 10.92 12.60
C ASP A 384 2.47 11.10 11.24
N ALA A 385 3.59 10.41 10.99
CA ALA A 385 4.26 10.45 9.68
C ALA A 385 3.38 9.83 8.57
N TYR A 386 2.56 8.82 8.90
CA TYR A 386 1.59 8.25 7.95
C TYR A 386 0.51 9.27 7.57
N ARG A 387 -0.15 9.90 8.56
CA ARG A 387 -1.17 10.93 8.34
C ARG A 387 -0.62 12.10 7.52
N MET A 388 0.61 12.48 7.81
CA MET A 388 1.36 13.49 7.04
C MET A 388 1.60 13.03 5.60
N GLY A 389 1.89 11.75 5.34
CA GLY A 389 1.94 11.21 3.98
C GLY A 389 0.61 11.29 3.23
N GLU A 390 -0.52 11.16 3.92
CA GLU A 390 -1.85 11.27 3.30
C GLU A 390 -2.27 12.73 3.01
N PHE A 391 -1.57 13.71 3.59
CA PHE A 391 -1.91 15.12 3.50
C PHE A 391 -2.10 15.65 2.06
N PRO A 392 -1.20 15.41 1.09
CA PRO A 392 -1.35 15.95 -0.26
C PRO A 392 -2.66 15.52 -0.93
N PHE A 393 -3.06 14.25 -0.76
CA PHE A 393 -4.30 13.73 -1.31
C PHE A 393 -5.52 14.46 -0.73
N TRP A 394 -5.63 14.51 0.60
CA TRP A 394 -6.76 15.15 1.27
C TRP A 394 -6.80 16.66 1.07
N PHE A 395 -5.63 17.31 1.00
CA PHE A 395 -5.53 18.74 0.70
C PHE A 395 -6.11 19.05 -0.68
N HIS A 396 -5.66 18.35 -1.73
CA HIS A 396 -6.16 18.57 -3.09
C HIS A 396 -7.63 18.21 -3.24
N LEU A 397 -8.10 17.17 -2.54
CA LEU A 397 -9.51 16.81 -2.52
C LEU A 397 -10.38 17.90 -1.88
N THR A 398 -9.95 18.50 -0.77
CA THR A 398 -10.75 19.47 0.00
C THR A 398 -11.14 20.69 -0.82
N TRP A 399 -10.17 21.40 -1.41
CA TRP A 399 -10.47 22.60 -2.19
C TRP A 399 -11.11 22.27 -3.54
N SER A 400 -10.74 21.14 -4.16
CA SER A 400 -11.31 20.68 -5.43
C SER A 400 -12.80 20.39 -5.30
N LEU A 401 -13.23 19.75 -4.21
CA LEU A 401 -14.64 19.48 -3.93
C LEU A 401 -15.41 20.74 -3.55
N ALA A 402 -14.80 21.65 -2.78
CA ALA A 402 -15.42 22.94 -2.47
C ALA A 402 -15.68 23.76 -3.75
N LEU A 403 -14.69 23.80 -4.65
CA LEU A 403 -14.83 24.43 -5.96
C LEU A 403 -15.87 23.72 -6.83
N GLN A 404 -15.88 22.38 -6.85
CA GLN A 404 -16.87 21.58 -7.58
C GLN A 404 -18.29 21.90 -7.12
N LEU A 405 -18.52 21.99 -5.80
CA LEU A 405 -19.82 22.33 -5.23
C LEU A 405 -20.25 23.74 -5.64
N PHE A 406 -19.35 24.73 -5.51
CA PHE A 406 -19.64 26.12 -5.89
C PHE A 406 -20.00 26.24 -7.38
N LEU A 407 -19.20 25.63 -8.27
CA LEU A 407 -19.45 25.69 -9.71
C LEU A 407 -20.71 24.91 -10.11
N ALA A 408 -20.99 23.76 -9.49
CA ALA A 408 -22.22 23.01 -9.74
C ALA A 408 -23.47 23.81 -9.33
N ILE A 409 -23.42 24.55 -8.21
CA ILE A 409 -24.51 25.46 -7.81
C ILE A 409 -24.69 26.55 -8.87
N GLY A 410 -23.60 27.10 -9.40
CA GLY A 410 -23.63 28.04 -10.53
C GLY A 410 -24.30 27.47 -11.77
N VAL A 411 -24.00 26.21 -12.14
CA VAL A 411 -24.66 25.50 -13.25
C VAL A 411 -26.15 25.32 -12.99
N LEU A 412 -26.54 24.94 -11.78
CA LEU A 412 -27.94 24.76 -11.42
C LEU A 412 -28.74 26.06 -11.56
N PHE A 413 -28.20 27.18 -11.05
CA PHE A 413 -28.80 28.51 -11.23
C PHE A 413 -28.81 28.94 -12.70
N GLY A 414 -27.79 28.59 -13.48
CA GLY A 414 -27.76 28.90 -14.92
C GLY A 414 -28.84 28.20 -15.73
N VAL A 415 -29.21 26.97 -15.35
CA VAL A 415 -30.22 26.17 -16.08
C VAL A 415 -31.64 26.46 -15.60
N VAL A 416 -31.83 26.69 -14.30
CA VAL A 416 -33.16 26.75 -13.66
C VAL A 416 -33.51 28.14 -13.09
N GLY A 417 -32.56 29.05 -12.95
CA GLY A 417 -32.78 30.38 -12.37
C GLY A 417 -33.24 30.32 -10.91
N LEU A 418 -34.16 31.23 -10.54
CA LEU A 418 -34.67 31.35 -9.15
C LEU A 418 -35.45 30.11 -8.67
N GLY A 419 -35.93 29.25 -9.58
CA GLY A 419 -36.59 27.99 -9.23
C GLY A 419 -35.70 27.00 -8.48
N ALA A 420 -34.38 27.18 -8.50
CA ALA A 420 -33.41 26.35 -7.78
C ALA A 420 -33.35 26.67 -6.27
N LEU A 421 -33.76 27.86 -5.83
CA LEU A 421 -33.59 28.32 -4.44
C LEU A 421 -34.24 27.39 -3.40
N PRO A 422 -35.52 26.97 -3.53
CA PRO A 422 -36.15 26.07 -2.57
C PRO A 422 -35.41 24.74 -2.46
N GLY A 423 -34.91 24.23 -3.58
CA GLY A 423 -34.12 23.00 -3.64
C GLY A 423 -32.74 23.13 -3.00
N LEU A 424 -32.05 24.26 -3.20
CA LEU A 424 -30.75 24.53 -2.60
C LEU A 424 -30.82 24.70 -1.08
N VAL A 425 -31.89 25.33 -0.57
CA VAL A 425 -32.14 25.40 0.88
C VAL A 425 -32.33 23.99 1.44
N LEU A 426 -33.14 23.17 0.78
CA LEU A 426 -33.33 21.77 1.20
C LEU A 426 -32.03 20.95 1.09
N PHE A 427 -31.22 21.18 0.05
CA PHE A 427 -29.92 20.56 -0.12
C PHE A 427 -28.97 20.89 1.03
N LEU A 428 -28.91 22.16 1.44
CA LEU A 428 -28.12 22.60 2.59
C LEU A 428 -28.63 21.95 3.88
N ILE A 429 -29.95 21.90 4.10
CA ILE A 429 -30.56 21.25 5.26
C ILE A 429 -30.22 19.76 5.29
N CYS A 430 -30.37 19.03 4.17
CA CYS A 430 -29.99 17.63 4.08
C CYS A 430 -28.48 17.41 4.36
N GLY A 431 -27.62 18.30 3.86
CA GLY A 431 -26.20 18.29 4.16
C GLY A 431 -25.90 18.49 5.66
N LEU A 432 -26.56 19.45 6.31
CA LEU A 432 -26.40 19.72 7.74
C LEU A 432 -26.95 18.59 8.61
N LEU A 433 -28.05 17.94 8.20
CA LEU A 433 -28.62 16.78 8.89
C LEU A 433 -27.70 15.55 8.87
N ASN A 434 -26.78 15.45 7.92
CA ASN A 434 -25.77 14.39 7.92
C ASN A 434 -24.71 14.57 9.02
N VAL A 435 -24.49 15.79 9.54
CA VAL A 435 -23.51 16.06 10.59
C VAL A 435 -23.85 15.40 11.94
N PRO A 436 -25.06 15.56 12.52
CA PRO A 436 -25.41 14.87 13.76
C PRO A 436 -25.42 13.35 13.57
N PHE A 437 -25.83 12.85 12.41
CA PHE A 437 -25.73 11.43 12.07
C PHE A 437 -24.27 10.93 12.09
N ALA A 438 -23.36 11.66 11.45
CA ALA A 438 -21.94 11.33 11.45
C ALA A 438 -21.34 11.35 12.87
N LYS A 439 -21.70 12.33 13.71
CA LYS A 439 -21.27 12.38 15.12
C LYS A 439 -21.78 11.18 15.92
N ILE A 440 -23.02 10.79 15.70
CA ILE A 440 -23.64 9.63 16.32
C ILE A 440 -22.91 8.34 15.91
N LEU A 441 -22.65 8.16 14.62
CA LEU A 441 -21.93 7.00 14.10
C LEU A 441 -20.49 6.96 14.62
N GLN A 442 -19.82 8.11 14.66
CA GLN A 442 -18.49 8.28 15.21
C GLN A 442 -18.45 7.92 16.71
N LYS A 443 -19.47 8.31 17.49
CA LYS A 443 -19.59 7.90 18.90
C LYS A 443 -19.68 6.37 19.03
N CYS A 444 -20.56 5.72 18.26
CA CYS A 444 -20.66 4.26 18.29
C CYS A 444 -19.35 3.57 17.90
N GLN A 445 -18.65 4.07 16.88
CA GLN A 445 -17.34 3.55 16.47
C GLN A 445 -16.28 3.81 17.55
N SER A 446 -16.29 4.96 18.21
CA SER A 446 -15.37 5.26 19.30
C SER A 446 -15.55 4.32 20.49
N GLU A 447 -16.79 4.08 20.92
CA GLU A 447 -17.10 3.15 22.00
C GLU A 447 -16.77 1.70 21.61
N PHE A 448 -16.99 1.32 20.34
CA PHE A 448 -16.52 0.05 19.79
C PHE A 448 -15.00 -0.09 19.92
N MET A 449 -14.22 0.93 19.52
CA MET A 449 -12.76 0.89 19.62
C MET A 449 -12.28 0.73 21.07
N ILE A 450 -12.90 1.42 22.02
CA ILE A 450 -12.59 1.27 23.45
C ILE A 450 -12.84 -0.16 23.93
N ALA A 451 -13.98 -0.76 23.56
CA ALA A 451 -14.30 -2.14 23.92
C ALA A 451 -13.36 -3.15 23.23
N GLN A 452 -12.99 -2.88 21.98
CA GLN A 452 -12.02 -3.68 21.21
C GLN A 452 -10.63 -3.66 21.87
N ASP A 453 -10.14 -2.48 22.26
CA ASP A 453 -8.85 -2.33 22.94
C ASP A 453 -8.81 -3.09 24.27
N GLU A 454 -9.90 -3.04 25.05
CA GLU A 454 -10.01 -3.82 26.29
C GLU A 454 -9.93 -5.33 26.00
N ARG A 455 -10.67 -5.82 25.00
CA ARG A 455 -10.61 -7.23 24.59
C ARG A 455 -9.20 -7.62 24.10
N LEU A 456 -8.58 -6.82 23.25
CA LEU A 456 -7.26 -7.10 22.67
C LEU A 456 -6.17 -7.10 23.74
N ARG A 457 -6.22 -6.17 24.71
CA ARG A 457 -5.31 -6.16 25.87
C ARG A 457 -5.45 -7.46 26.67
N SER A 458 -6.67 -7.83 27.08
CA SER A 458 -6.89 -9.08 27.82
C SER A 458 -6.45 -10.30 27.02
N THR A 459 -6.72 -10.32 25.71
CA THR A 459 -6.29 -11.42 24.84
C THR A 459 -4.77 -11.52 24.74
N SER A 460 -4.07 -10.38 24.62
CA SER A 460 -2.61 -10.33 24.59
C SER A 460 -1.99 -10.87 25.89
N GLU A 461 -2.52 -10.45 27.04
CA GLU A 461 -2.08 -10.96 28.35
C GLU A 461 -2.28 -12.47 28.49
N ILE A 462 -3.42 -12.98 28.00
CA ILE A 462 -3.73 -14.42 28.00
C ILE A 462 -2.77 -15.19 27.07
N LEU A 463 -2.54 -14.69 25.85
CA LEU A 463 -1.66 -15.34 24.89
C LEU A 463 -0.20 -15.38 25.37
N ASN A 464 0.31 -14.29 25.94
CA ASN A 464 1.66 -14.24 26.50
C ASN A 464 1.85 -15.20 27.69
N ASN A 465 0.78 -15.56 28.39
CA ASN A 465 0.79 -16.46 29.54
C ASN A 465 0.15 -17.83 29.22
N MET A 466 -0.03 -18.19 27.95
CA MET A 466 -0.75 -19.39 27.52
C MET A 466 -0.18 -20.67 28.13
N LYS A 467 1.16 -20.76 28.27
CA LYS A 467 1.83 -21.90 28.90
C LYS A 467 1.35 -22.13 30.34
N ILE A 468 1.27 -21.07 31.13
CA ILE A 468 0.82 -21.14 32.54
C ILE A 468 -0.66 -21.51 32.59
N ILE A 469 -1.47 -20.92 31.71
CA ILE A 469 -2.92 -21.16 31.64
C ILE A 469 -3.23 -22.63 31.33
N LYS A 470 -2.53 -23.23 30.35
CA LYS A 470 -2.67 -24.65 29.99
C LYS A 470 -2.18 -25.59 31.09
N LEU A 471 -1.07 -25.26 31.74
CA LEU A 471 -0.55 -26.05 32.87
C LEU A 471 -1.54 -26.12 34.05
N GLN A 472 -2.35 -25.07 34.23
CA GLN A 472 -3.34 -24.96 35.30
C GLN A 472 -4.77 -25.35 34.87
N SER A 473 -4.96 -25.77 33.61
CA SER A 473 -6.27 -26.07 33.03
C SER A 473 -7.28 -24.91 33.15
N TRP A 474 -6.82 -23.66 33.00
CA TRP A 474 -7.65 -22.45 33.14
C TRP A 474 -8.28 -21.97 31.83
N GLU A 475 -8.18 -22.73 30.74
CA GLU A 475 -8.59 -22.32 29.40
C GLU A 475 -10.05 -21.87 29.33
N GLU A 476 -11.00 -22.64 29.87
CA GLU A 476 -12.44 -22.30 29.79
C GLU A 476 -12.78 -21.02 30.58
N LYS A 477 -12.07 -20.76 31.70
CA LYS A 477 -12.26 -19.54 32.49
C LYS A 477 -11.77 -18.31 31.73
N PHE A 478 -10.62 -18.39 31.08
CA PHE A 478 -10.09 -17.26 30.29
C PHE A 478 -10.80 -17.09 28.94
N LYS A 479 -11.28 -18.18 28.35
CA LYS A 479 -12.14 -18.16 27.16
C LYS A 479 -13.46 -17.43 27.42
N SER A 480 -14.16 -17.78 28.50
CA SER A 480 -15.41 -17.10 28.88
C SER A 480 -15.20 -15.63 29.22
N LEU A 481 -14.04 -15.26 29.81
CA LEU A 481 -13.66 -13.87 29.99
C LEU A 481 -13.56 -13.13 28.65
N ILE A 482 -12.88 -13.70 27.64
CA ILE A 482 -12.76 -13.09 26.30
C ILE A 482 -14.13 -12.97 25.62
N GLU A 483 -14.98 -13.99 25.72
CA GLU A 483 -16.34 -13.97 25.15
C GLU A 483 -17.20 -12.86 25.79
N SER A 484 -17.11 -12.67 27.11
CA SER A 484 -17.82 -11.57 27.80
C SER A 484 -17.35 -10.17 27.34
N ARG A 485 -16.07 -10.02 26.98
CA ARG A 485 -15.55 -8.77 26.39
C ARG A 485 -16.06 -8.58 24.98
N ARG A 486 -16.14 -9.66 24.19
CA ARG A 486 -16.72 -9.62 22.83
C ARG A 486 -18.19 -9.23 22.85
N GLU A 487 -18.98 -9.61 23.85
CA GLU A 487 -20.38 -9.19 23.93
C GLU A 487 -20.54 -7.67 24.07
N LYS A 488 -19.69 -7.03 24.89
CA LYS A 488 -19.66 -5.55 25.02
C LYS A 488 -19.29 -4.88 23.70
N GLU A 489 -18.28 -5.39 23.01
CA GLU A 489 -17.86 -4.92 21.69
C GLU A 489 -18.96 -5.12 20.64
N PHE A 490 -19.61 -6.28 20.63
CA PHE A 490 -20.67 -6.64 19.69
C PHE A 490 -21.91 -5.73 19.82
N LYS A 491 -22.24 -5.28 21.04
CA LYS A 491 -23.31 -4.29 21.25
C LYS A 491 -23.06 -3.01 20.44
N TRP A 492 -21.85 -2.44 20.54
CA TRP A 492 -21.49 -1.22 19.83
C TRP A 492 -21.33 -1.45 18.32
N LEU A 493 -20.82 -2.63 17.93
CA LEU A 493 -20.77 -3.04 16.53
C LEU A 493 -22.17 -3.08 15.90
N SER A 494 -23.14 -3.71 16.58
CA SER A 494 -24.53 -3.80 16.14
C SER A 494 -25.16 -2.42 15.96
N GLU A 495 -25.00 -1.54 16.95
CA GLU A 495 -25.47 -0.15 16.88
C GLU A 495 -24.84 0.62 15.70
N ALA A 496 -23.53 0.49 15.49
CA ALA A 496 -22.85 1.16 14.38
C ALA A 496 -23.32 0.64 13.02
N GLN A 497 -23.43 -0.68 12.86
CA GLN A 497 -23.88 -1.34 11.63
C GLN A 497 -25.32 -0.98 11.27
N LEU A 498 -26.23 -0.99 12.25
CA LEU A 498 -27.62 -0.61 12.03
C LEU A 498 -27.74 0.88 11.67
N ARG A 499 -26.97 1.76 12.34
CA ARG A 499 -26.92 3.20 12.02
C ARG A 499 -26.41 3.45 10.61
N LYS A 500 -25.38 2.74 10.13
CA LYS A 500 -24.91 2.82 8.74
C LYS A 500 -26.01 2.53 7.72
N ALA A 501 -26.92 1.58 8.03
CA ALA A 501 -28.05 1.27 7.15
C ALA A 501 -29.00 2.48 6.99
N TYR A 502 -29.31 3.19 8.07
CA TYR A 502 -30.12 4.41 8.02
C TYR A 502 -29.42 5.54 7.26
N GLY A 503 -28.12 5.73 7.45
CA GLY A 503 -27.34 6.74 6.71
C GLY A 503 -27.36 6.54 5.20
N THR A 504 -27.37 5.27 4.77
CA THR A 504 -27.47 4.92 3.35
C THR A 504 -28.79 5.41 2.73
N VAL A 505 -29.91 5.33 3.46
CA VAL A 505 -31.22 5.81 2.99
C VAL A 505 -31.21 7.33 2.80
N ILE A 506 -30.68 8.08 3.77
CA ILE A 506 -30.59 9.55 3.69
C ILE A 506 -29.80 9.98 2.46
N TYR A 507 -28.69 9.29 2.17
CA TYR A 507 -27.85 9.56 1.01
C TYR A 507 -28.60 9.37 -0.32
N TRP A 508 -29.27 8.23 -0.51
CA TRP A 508 -29.96 7.93 -1.77
C TRP A 508 -31.27 8.73 -1.95
N MET A 509 -31.90 9.17 -0.86
CA MET A 509 -33.12 9.96 -0.91
C MET A 509 -32.90 11.44 -1.18
N SER A 510 -31.75 11.97 -0.79
CA SER A 510 -31.45 13.40 -0.92
C SER A 510 -31.58 13.92 -2.37
N PRO A 511 -30.96 13.33 -3.41
CA PRO A 511 -31.09 13.83 -4.78
C PRO A 511 -32.52 13.77 -5.33
N THR A 512 -33.29 12.77 -4.91
CA THR A 512 -34.68 12.54 -5.34
C THR A 512 -35.64 13.60 -4.78
N ILE A 513 -35.56 13.85 -3.46
CA ILE A 513 -36.41 14.85 -2.82
C ILE A 513 -36.04 16.24 -3.35
N ILE A 514 -34.74 16.51 -3.46
CA ILE A 514 -34.24 17.82 -3.89
C ILE A 514 -34.62 18.11 -5.34
N SER A 515 -34.46 17.14 -6.26
CA SER A 515 -34.91 17.32 -7.65
C SER A 515 -36.42 17.57 -7.75
N SER A 516 -37.24 16.85 -6.97
CA SER A 516 -38.68 17.06 -6.94
C SER A 516 -39.05 18.48 -6.48
N VAL A 517 -38.37 19.00 -5.45
CA VAL A 517 -38.57 20.37 -4.94
C VAL A 517 -38.09 21.41 -5.95
N ILE A 518 -36.98 21.17 -6.65
CA ILE A 518 -36.50 22.06 -7.73
C ILE A 518 -37.53 22.10 -8.86
N PHE A 519 -38.04 20.96 -9.32
CA PHE A 519 -39.05 20.93 -10.38
C PHE A 519 -40.35 21.61 -9.97
N LEU A 520 -40.77 21.46 -8.70
CA LEU A 520 -41.91 22.18 -8.16
C LEU A 520 -41.65 23.70 -8.13
N GLY A 521 -40.46 24.11 -7.70
CA GLY A 521 -40.01 25.50 -7.74
C GLY A 521 -40.04 26.08 -9.16
N CYS A 522 -39.58 25.33 -10.17
CA CYS A 522 -39.67 25.71 -11.58
C CYS A 522 -41.14 25.92 -12.01
N ALA A 523 -42.01 24.98 -11.66
CA ALA A 523 -43.42 25.01 -12.04
C ALA A 523 -44.16 26.20 -11.42
N LEU A 524 -43.85 26.55 -10.17
CA LEU A 524 -44.50 27.66 -9.44
C LEU A 524 -43.97 29.03 -9.85
N THR A 525 -42.66 29.14 -10.11
CA THR A 525 -42.00 30.42 -10.46
C THR A 525 -41.98 30.72 -11.95
N GLY A 526 -42.26 29.73 -12.80
CA GLY A 526 -42.16 29.87 -14.26
C GLY A 526 -40.72 30.13 -14.74
N SER A 527 -39.71 29.81 -13.94
CA SER A 527 -38.31 30.20 -14.17
C SER A 527 -37.62 29.41 -15.29
N ALA A 528 -38.03 28.17 -15.55
CA ALA A 528 -37.50 27.35 -16.63
C ALA A 528 -38.56 26.35 -17.14
N PRO A 529 -38.55 26.00 -18.45
CA PRO A 529 -39.44 24.99 -18.99
C PRO A 529 -39.07 23.60 -18.47
N LEU A 530 -40.06 22.82 -18.03
CA LEU A 530 -39.90 21.42 -17.61
C LEU A 530 -39.82 20.49 -18.83
N ASN A 531 -38.75 20.63 -19.62
CA ASN A 531 -38.45 19.77 -20.76
C ASN A 531 -37.35 18.76 -20.43
N ALA A 532 -37.07 17.83 -21.35
CA ALA A 532 -36.06 16.80 -21.14
C ALA A 532 -34.67 17.40 -20.84
N SER A 533 -34.30 18.50 -21.52
CA SER A 533 -32.98 19.13 -21.35
C SER A 533 -32.76 19.66 -19.93
N THR A 534 -33.75 20.34 -19.34
CA THR A 534 -33.65 20.89 -17.98
C THR A 534 -33.70 19.78 -16.94
N ILE A 535 -34.63 18.83 -17.05
CA ILE A 535 -34.83 17.75 -16.07
C ILE A 535 -33.58 16.86 -15.95
N PHE A 536 -33.03 16.36 -17.06
CA PHE A 536 -31.86 15.48 -17.00
C PHE A 536 -30.59 16.22 -16.58
N THR A 537 -30.46 17.50 -16.94
CA THR A 537 -29.33 18.33 -16.52
C THR A 537 -29.37 18.62 -15.01
N VAL A 538 -30.54 18.91 -14.45
CA VAL A 538 -30.73 19.08 -12.99
C VAL A 538 -30.37 17.79 -12.27
N LEU A 539 -30.86 16.64 -12.73
CA LEU A 539 -30.54 15.34 -12.13
C LEU A 539 -29.03 15.04 -12.19
N ALA A 540 -28.38 15.30 -13.32
CA ALA A 540 -26.93 15.12 -13.47
C ALA A 540 -26.13 16.07 -12.55
N THR A 541 -26.56 17.33 -12.47
CA THR A 541 -25.94 18.36 -11.61
C THR A 541 -26.06 17.99 -10.14
N LEU A 542 -27.24 17.56 -9.68
CA LEU A 542 -27.45 17.11 -8.29
C LEU A 542 -26.60 15.88 -7.92
N ARG A 543 -26.46 14.91 -8.83
CA ARG A 543 -25.57 13.77 -8.61
C ARG A 543 -24.11 14.21 -8.45
N SER A 544 -23.66 15.19 -9.23
CA SER A 544 -22.29 15.74 -9.11
C SER A 544 -22.05 16.50 -7.80
N MET A 545 -23.10 17.04 -7.17
CA MET A 545 -23.04 17.72 -5.88
C MET A 545 -23.04 16.75 -4.68
N GLY A 546 -23.49 15.51 -4.86
CA GLY A 546 -23.65 14.53 -3.78
C GLY A 546 -22.33 14.09 -3.14
N GLU A 547 -21.27 13.94 -3.92
CA GLU A 547 -19.93 13.58 -3.41
C GLU A 547 -19.31 14.69 -2.53
N PRO A 548 -19.22 15.95 -2.99
CA PRO A 548 -18.70 17.05 -2.17
C PRO A 548 -19.33 17.16 -0.77
N VAL A 549 -20.67 17.09 -0.67
CA VAL A 549 -21.36 17.23 0.62
C VAL A 549 -20.98 16.13 1.61
N ARG A 550 -20.76 14.92 1.11
CA ARG A 550 -20.37 13.77 1.94
C ARG A 550 -18.91 13.87 2.39
N MET A 551 -18.01 14.26 1.49
CA MET A 551 -16.56 14.15 1.68
C MET A 551 -15.93 15.38 2.35
N ILE A 552 -16.49 16.58 2.21
CA ILE A 552 -15.93 17.81 2.80
C ILE A 552 -15.79 17.72 4.34
N PRO A 553 -16.80 17.27 5.11
CA PRO A 553 -16.66 17.16 6.57
C PRO A 553 -15.54 16.20 7.00
N GLU A 554 -15.41 15.07 6.30
CA GLU A 554 -14.35 14.08 6.55
C GLU A 554 -12.97 14.66 6.22
N ALA A 555 -12.83 15.31 5.06
CA ALA A 555 -11.58 15.93 4.65
C ALA A 555 -11.12 17.03 5.63
N LEU A 556 -12.04 17.87 6.12
CA LEU A 556 -11.74 18.88 7.14
C LEU A 556 -11.28 18.27 8.47
N SER A 557 -11.93 17.18 8.91
CA SER A 557 -11.52 16.45 10.12
C SER A 557 -10.08 15.92 9.99
N ILE A 558 -9.75 15.32 8.85
CA ILE A 558 -8.40 14.80 8.57
C ILE A 558 -7.38 15.94 8.51
N MET A 559 -7.71 17.09 7.91
CA MET A 559 -6.82 18.26 7.88
C MET A 559 -6.50 18.79 9.29
N ILE A 560 -7.48 18.78 10.20
CA ILE A 560 -7.26 19.15 11.61
C ILE A 560 -6.30 18.15 12.27
N GLN A 561 -6.47 16.85 12.04
CA GLN A 561 -5.58 15.83 12.60
C GLN A 561 -4.15 15.94 12.06
N VAL A 562 -4.00 16.19 10.75
CA VAL A 562 -2.69 16.40 10.12
C VAL A 562 -1.98 17.60 10.74
N LYS A 563 -2.68 18.69 11.02
CA LYS A 563 -2.11 19.85 11.74
C LYS A 563 -1.52 19.44 13.10
N VAL A 564 -2.26 18.65 13.88
CA VAL A 564 -1.77 18.15 15.18
C VAL A 564 -0.53 17.27 15.01
N SER A 565 -0.50 16.40 13.99
CA SER A 565 0.68 15.59 13.66
C SER A 565 1.90 16.44 13.28
N PHE A 566 1.70 17.50 12.50
CA PHE A 566 2.75 18.48 12.20
C PHE A 566 3.30 19.11 13.48
N ASP A 567 2.44 19.51 14.43
CA ASP A 567 2.85 20.17 15.67
C ASP A 567 3.64 19.22 16.58
N ARG A 568 3.22 17.96 16.69
CA ARG A 568 3.90 16.91 17.48
C ARG A 568 5.29 16.58 16.94
N ILE A 569 5.40 16.30 15.63
CA ILE A 569 6.70 15.99 15.01
C ILE A 569 7.62 17.21 15.06
N ASN A 570 7.09 18.43 14.89
CA ASN A 570 7.89 19.64 15.03
C ASN A 570 8.44 19.80 16.45
N ALA A 571 7.63 19.57 17.49
CA ALA A 571 8.09 19.61 18.87
C ALA A 571 9.18 18.55 19.15
N PHE A 572 8.99 17.32 18.65
CA PHE A 572 9.95 16.23 18.81
C PHE A 572 11.30 16.50 18.11
N LEU A 573 11.27 16.98 16.86
CA LEU A 573 12.50 17.26 16.09
C LEU A 573 13.29 18.43 16.67
N LEU A 574 12.65 19.35 17.40
CA LEU A 574 13.30 20.48 18.07
C LEU A 574 13.76 20.19 19.50
N ASP A 575 13.45 19.01 20.05
CA ASP A 575 13.84 18.67 21.42
C ASP A 575 15.37 18.43 21.54
N HIS A 576 15.87 18.43 22.77
CA HIS A 576 17.31 18.45 23.05
C HIS A 576 18.02 17.14 22.64
N GLU A 577 19.07 17.28 21.84
CA GLU A 577 19.98 16.19 21.45
C GLU A 577 21.13 16.03 22.47
N LEU A 578 21.78 14.88 22.45
CA LEU A 578 23.04 14.64 23.17
C LEU A 578 24.14 15.53 22.59
N ASN A 579 24.87 16.23 23.47
CA ASN A 579 26.03 17.02 23.06
C ASN A 579 27.23 16.10 22.83
N ASN A 580 27.67 15.97 21.58
CA ASN A 580 28.87 15.19 21.25
C ASN A 580 30.16 15.75 21.89
N ASP A 581 30.14 17.00 22.35
CA ASP A 581 31.27 17.66 23.03
C ASP A 581 31.42 17.28 24.51
N ASP A 582 30.44 16.58 25.10
CA ASP A 582 30.50 16.17 26.51
C ASP A 582 31.65 15.20 26.76
N VAL A 583 31.96 14.34 25.78
CA VAL A 583 33.03 13.35 25.84
C VAL A 583 33.98 13.51 24.65
N ARG A 584 35.23 13.91 24.92
CA ARG A 584 36.26 14.06 23.89
C ARG A 584 36.88 12.70 23.57
N ARG A 585 36.60 12.19 22.37
CA ARG A 585 37.22 10.96 21.85
C ARG A 585 38.53 11.30 21.13
N ILE A 586 39.65 10.79 21.63
CA ILE A 586 40.99 11.04 21.12
C ILE A 586 41.53 9.73 20.52
N SER A 587 42.20 9.82 19.37
CA SER A 587 42.85 8.65 18.75
C SER A 587 43.96 8.08 19.64
N LEU A 588 44.07 6.76 19.67
CA LEU A 588 45.06 5.96 20.41
C LEU A 588 46.51 6.46 20.34
N GLN A 589 46.93 7.06 19.22
CA GLN A 589 48.34 7.41 18.96
C GLN A 589 48.94 8.52 19.87
N LYS A 590 48.19 9.07 20.83
CA LYS A 590 48.59 10.29 21.56
C LYS A 590 48.75 10.14 23.09
N SER A 591 48.45 8.99 23.72
CA SER A 591 48.59 8.89 25.19
C SER A 591 48.67 7.47 25.77
N ASP A 592 49.30 7.32 26.94
CA ASP A 592 49.36 6.09 27.78
C ASP A 592 48.08 5.87 28.63
N ARG A 593 47.06 6.71 28.44
CA ARG A 593 45.79 6.63 29.18
C ARG A 593 44.68 6.12 28.27
N SER A 594 43.72 5.40 28.84
CA SER A 594 42.51 4.92 28.17
C SER A 594 41.28 5.76 28.55
N VAL A 595 41.11 6.12 29.83
CA VAL A 595 40.02 6.97 30.32
C VAL A 595 40.56 8.00 31.31
N LYS A 596 40.21 9.28 31.10
CA LYS A 596 40.55 10.37 32.04
C LYS A 596 39.33 11.25 32.32
N ILE A 597 38.90 11.29 33.57
CA ILE A 597 37.84 12.18 34.07
C ILE A 597 38.45 13.11 35.13
N GLN A 598 38.24 14.42 34.97
CA GLN A 598 38.68 15.43 35.94
C GLN A 598 37.48 16.27 36.40
N GLU A 599 37.24 16.27 37.71
CA GLU A 599 36.15 16.99 38.39
C GLU A 599 34.79 16.83 37.71
N GLY A 600 34.50 15.60 37.24
CA GLY A 600 33.29 15.31 36.48
C GLY A 600 32.04 15.36 37.35
N ASN A 601 31.13 16.28 37.05
CA ASN A 601 29.79 16.33 37.62
C ASN A 601 28.77 15.95 36.55
N PHE A 602 27.97 14.92 36.82
CA PHE A 602 26.99 14.38 35.88
C PHE A 602 25.62 14.28 36.52
N SER A 603 24.58 14.59 35.76
CA SER A 603 23.19 14.43 36.20
C SER A 603 22.32 13.95 35.07
N TRP A 604 21.44 12.99 35.36
CA TRP A 604 20.39 12.55 34.44
C TRP A 604 19.40 13.68 34.12
N ASP A 605 19.28 14.64 35.03
CA ASP A 605 18.46 15.83 34.93
C ASP A 605 19.29 17.06 35.37
N PRO A 606 19.67 17.95 34.43
CA PRO A 606 20.43 19.17 34.72
C PRO A 606 19.71 20.14 35.66
N GLU A 607 18.38 20.05 35.79
CA GLU A 607 17.59 20.95 36.64
C GLU A 607 17.64 20.53 38.12
N LEU A 608 18.07 19.31 38.42
CA LEU A 608 18.23 18.87 39.81
C LEU A 608 19.40 19.59 40.48
N ALA A 609 19.15 20.14 41.66
CA ALA A 609 20.16 20.84 42.48
C ALA A 609 21.34 19.94 42.89
N ILE A 610 21.16 18.62 42.84
CA ILE A 610 22.14 17.63 43.30
C ILE A 610 22.50 16.71 42.13
N PRO A 611 23.75 16.75 41.63
CA PRO A 611 24.21 15.85 40.58
C PRO A 611 24.19 14.39 41.05
N THR A 612 23.89 13.48 40.12
CA THR A 612 23.91 12.03 40.35
C THR A 612 25.32 11.52 40.65
N LEU A 613 26.32 12.08 39.95
CA LEU A 613 27.74 11.81 40.20
C LEU A 613 28.45 13.14 40.49
N ARG A 614 29.25 13.18 41.56
CA ARG A 614 29.88 14.42 42.05
C ARG A 614 31.39 14.29 42.14
N GLY A 615 32.10 15.27 41.58
CA GLY A 615 33.55 15.41 41.70
C GLY A 615 34.31 14.16 41.26
N VAL A 616 33.82 13.44 40.24
CA VAL A 616 34.43 12.17 39.82
C VAL A 616 35.80 12.45 39.20
N ASN A 617 36.83 11.87 39.81
CA ASN A 617 38.21 11.90 39.33
C ASN A 617 38.66 10.49 39.02
N LEU A 618 39.02 10.23 37.75
CA LEU A 618 39.38 8.90 37.27
C LEU A 618 40.53 9.00 36.27
N ASP A 619 41.60 8.24 36.49
CA ASP A 619 42.74 8.13 35.58
C ASP A 619 43.07 6.65 35.40
N ILE A 620 42.77 6.11 34.22
CA ILE A 620 42.91 4.69 33.86
C ILE A 620 43.95 4.57 32.74
N LYS A 621 44.93 3.69 32.96
CA LYS A 621 45.96 3.37 31.97
C LYS A 621 45.53 2.23 31.04
N TRP A 622 46.28 2.06 29.95
CA TRP A 622 46.09 0.94 29.05
C TRP A 622 46.26 -0.42 29.73
N ALA A 623 45.49 -1.40 29.27
CA ALA A 623 45.52 -2.79 29.73
C ALA A 623 45.22 -3.01 31.23
N GLN A 624 44.61 -2.05 31.93
CA GLN A 624 44.18 -2.23 33.32
C GLN A 624 42.80 -2.88 33.45
N LYS A 625 42.66 -3.77 34.44
CA LYS A 625 41.41 -4.38 34.91
C LYS A 625 40.93 -3.64 36.15
N ILE A 626 39.76 -3.05 36.07
CA ILE A 626 39.19 -2.23 37.13
C ILE A 626 37.86 -2.82 37.56
N ALA A 627 37.68 -3.06 38.86
CA ALA A 627 36.39 -3.39 39.42
C ALA A 627 35.73 -2.17 40.04
N VAL A 628 34.41 -2.02 39.85
CA VAL A 628 33.60 -0.96 40.47
C VAL A 628 32.60 -1.59 41.43
N CYS A 629 32.73 -1.27 42.71
CA CYS A 629 31.95 -1.83 43.82
C CYS A 629 31.15 -0.73 44.55
N GLY A 630 30.11 -1.13 45.26
CA GLY A 630 29.28 -0.22 46.05
C GLY A 630 27.86 -0.74 46.24
N SER A 631 27.12 -0.14 47.17
CA SER A 631 25.73 -0.50 47.47
C SER A 631 24.81 -0.37 46.25
N VAL A 632 23.65 -1.03 46.30
CA VAL A 632 22.62 -0.88 45.27
C VAL A 632 22.17 0.59 45.22
N GLY A 633 22.13 1.18 44.03
CA GLY A 633 21.78 2.60 43.86
C GLY A 633 22.94 3.59 44.08
N ALA A 634 24.16 3.15 44.35
CA ALA A 634 25.31 4.05 44.57
C ALA A 634 25.77 4.86 43.34
N GLY A 635 25.24 4.57 42.14
CA GLY A 635 25.59 5.23 40.88
C GLY A 635 26.54 4.46 39.95
N LYS A 636 26.77 3.16 40.19
CA LYS A 636 27.74 2.33 39.43
C LYS A 636 27.47 2.32 37.93
N SER A 637 26.25 1.96 37.51
CA SER A 637 25.87 2.00 36.10
C SER A 637 25.85 3.44 35.55
N SER A 638 25.53 4.44 36.39
CA SER A 638 25.61 5.85 35.99
C SER A 638 27.04 6.29 35.66
N LEU A 639 28.05 5.75 36.35
CA LEU A 639 29.46 6.00 36.02
C LEU A 639 29.80 5.45 34.62
N LEU A 640 29.32 4.26 34.27
CA LEU A 640 29.51 3.71 32.92
C LEU A 640 28.81 4.56 31.85
N TYR A 641 27.57 5.00 32.12
CA TYR A 641 26.85 5.89 31.20
C TYR A 641 27.51 7.28 31.05
N ALA A 642 28.15 7.80 32.11
CA ALA A 642 28.95 9.02 32.03
C ALA A 642 30.20 8.84 31.16
N ILE A 643 30.87 7.69 31.23
CA ILE A 643 31.99 7.34 30.34
C ILE A 643 31.51 7.22 28.89
N LEU A 644 30.34 6.62 28.64
CA LEU A 644 29.76 6.49 27.30
C LEU A 644 29.33 7.83 26.68
N GLY A 645 29.04 8.84 27.51
CA GLY A 645 28.46 10.12 27.09
C GLY A 645 26.94 10.11 27.00
N GLU A 646 26.27 9.17 27.68
CA GLU A 646 24.80 9.07 27.70
C GLU A 646 24.17 9.96 28.78
N ILE A 647 24.95 10.38 29.78
CA ILE A 647 24.53 11.34 30.82
C ILE A 647 25.16 12.71 30.51
N PRO A 648 24.36 13.80 30.47
CA PRO A 648 24.87 15.14 30.30
C PRO A 648 25.92 15.51 31.36
N LYS A 649 27.02 16.12 30.90
CA LYS A 649 28.08 16.63 31.76
C LYS A 649 27.79 18.08 32.16
N ILE A 650 27.65 18.35 33.45
CA ILE A 650 27.43 19.71 33.97
C ILE A 650 28.76 20.48 34.03
N SER A 651 29.80 19.84 34.56
CA SER A 651 31.15 20.41 34.66
C SER A 651 32.23 19.34 34.63
N GLY A 652 33.48 19.75 34.40
CA GLY A 652 34.64 18.86 34.33
C GLY A 652 34.99 18.44 32.91
N THR A 653 35.95 17.51 32.77
CA THR A 653 36.39 16.99 31.48
C THR A 653 36.38 15.46 31.45
N VAL A 654 35.93 14.89 30.32
CA VAL A 654 35.96 13.46 30.04
C VAL A 654 36.71 13.26 28.74
N ASN A 655 37.84 12.57 28.80
CA ASN A 655 38.63 12.19 27.64
C ASN A 655 38.71 10.66 27.55
N LEU A 656 38.32 10.14 26.40
CA LEU A 656 38.42 8.73 26.06
C LEU A 656 39.47 8.54 24.97
N TYR A 657 40.31 7.53 25.11
CA TYR A 657 41.33 7.20 24.13
C TYR A 657 41.03 5.81 23.56
N GLY A 658 40.52 5.73 22.33
CA GLY A 658 40.14 4.47 21.68
C GLY A 658 38.64 4.19 21.60
N SER A 659 38.31 2.99 21.14
CA SER A 659 36.95 2.48 20.92
C SER A 659 36.39 1.77 22.16
N ILE A 660 35.06 1.77 22.33
CA ILE A 660 34.37 1.16 23.48
C ILE A 660 33.49 -0.02 23.06
N ALA A 661 33.49 -1.07 23.87
CA ALA A 661 32.46 -2.11 23.90
C ALA A 661 31.70 -2.05 25.23
N TYR A 662 30.38 -2.14 25.19
CA TYR A 662 29.52 -2.09 26.37
C TYR A 662 28.64 -3.34 26.48
N VAL A 663 28.61 -3.93 27.67
CA VAL A 663 27.70 -5.01 28.05
C VAL A 663 26.80 -4.48 29.16
N SER A 664 25.51 -4.39 28.86
CA SER A 664 24.48 -3.89 29.77
C SER A 664 24.02 -4.96 30.76
N GLN A 665 23.57 -4.51 31.93
CA GLN A 665 23.00 -5.39 32.96
C GLN A 665 21.77 -6.16 32.45
N THR A 666 20.89 -5.48 31.71
CA THR A 666 19.77 -6.13 31.02
C THR A 666 20.19 -6.53 29.61
N SER A 667 20.23 -7.83 29.32
CA SER A 667 20.70 -8.30 28.02
C SER A 667 19.76 -7.94 26.89
N TRP A 668 20.31 -7.30 25.85
CA TRP A 668 19.58 -6.95 24.63
C TRP A 668 20.06 -7.76 23.43
N ILE A 669 19.13 -8.54 22.87
CA ILE A 669 19.36 -9.46 21.74
C ILE A 669 18.44 -9.04 20.58
N GLN A 670 19.03 -8.91 19.39
CA GLN A 670 18.34 -8.54 18.17
C GLN A 670 17.64 -9.78 17.58
N SER A 671 16.48 -9.57 16.94
CA SER A 671 15.85 -10.64 16.15
C SER A 671 16.73 -11.00 14.94
N GLY A 672 17.01 -12.28 14.75
CA GLY A 672 17.94 -12.79 13.73
C GLY A 672 18.68 -14.01 14.25
N SER A 673 19.73 -14.47 13.56
CA SER A 673 20.51 -15.63 14.03
C SER A 673 21.40 -15.29 15.22
N ILE A 674 21.85 -16.31 15.97
CA ILE A 674 22.88 -16.14 17.01
C ILE A 674 24.16 -15.57 16.38
N ARG A 675 24.54 -16.04 15.19
CA ARG A 675 25.67 -15.53 14.42
C ARG A 675 25.55 -14.03 14.15
N ASP A 676 24.42 -13.56 13.62
CA ASP A 676 24.21 -12.14 13.32
C ASP A 676 24.28 -11.27 14.59
N ASN A 677 23.80 -11.80 15.71
CA ASN A 677 23.87 -11.14 17.00
C ASN A 677 25.30 -10.97 17.52
N ILE A 678 26.17 -11.96 17.30
CA ILE A 678 27.59 -11.90 17.71
C ILE A 678 28.39 -11.03 16.74
N LEU A 679 28.15 -11.17 15.42
CA LEU A 679 28.83 -10.39 14.38
C LEU A 679 28.48 -8.90 14.43
N TYR A 680 27.22 -8.59 14.74
CA TYR A 680 26.70 -7.24 14.96
C TYR A 680 27.08 -6.25 13.84
N GLY A 681 26.90 -6.69 12.59
CA GLY A 681 27.17 -5.89 11.39
C GLY A 681 28.62 -5.91 10.89
N LYS A 682 29.54 -6.58 11.58
CA LYS A 682 30.90 -6.84 11.09
C LYS A 682 30.95 -8.08 10.18
N PRO A 683 31.88 -8.15 9.21
CA PRO A 683 32.10 -9.36 8.43
C PRO A 683 32.57 -10.51 9.34
N MET A 684 32.29 -11.75 8.94
CA MET A 684 32.69 -12.96 9.67
C MET A 684 34.19 -13.25 9.51
N ASP A 685 34.91 -13.23 10.63
CA ASP A 685 36.26 -13.78 10.79
C ASP A 685 36.15 -15.04 11.66
N LYS A 686 36.34 -16.20 11.03
CA LYS A 686 36.10 -17.49 11.67
C LYS A 686 37.00 -17.73 12.88
N ALA A 687 38.29 -17.40 12.80
CA ALA A 687 39.22 -17.63 13.90
C ALA A 687 38.88 -16.77 15.13
N ARG A 688 38.46 -15.52 14.89
CA ARG A 688 38.06 -14.60 15.96
C ARG A 688 36.69 -14.96 16.54
N TYR A 689 35.77 -15.41 15.69
CA TYR A 689 34.45 -15.88 16.08
C TYR A 689 34.55 -17.11 16.99
N ASP A 690 35.30 -18.12 16.59
CA ASP A 690 35.52 -19.35 17.37
C ASP A 690 36.21 -19.03 18.71
N LYS A 691 37.18 -18.11 18.72
CA LYS A 691 37.80 -17.63 19.95
C LYS A 691 36.81 -16.94 20.89
N ALA A 692 35.91 -16.12 20.35
CA ALA A 692 34.89 -15.41 21.13
C ALA A 692 33.86 -16.37 21.73
N ILE A 693 33.42 -17.38 20.97
CA ILE A 693 32.51 -18.43 21.47
C ILE A 693 33.15 -19.18 22.62
N LYS A 694 34.39 -19.63 22.44
CA LYS A 694 35.11 -20.42 23.44
C LYS A 694 35.35 -19.62 24.72
N ALA A 695 35.87 -18.40 24.60
CA ALA A 695 36.11 -17.51 25.73
C ALA A 695 34.82 -17.18 26.51
N CYS A 696 33.67 -17.21 25.85
CA CYS A 696 32.36 -16.96 26.46
C CYS A 696 31.62 -18.25 26.85
N ALA A 697 32.29 -19.42 26.84
CA ALA A 697 31.74 -20.73 27.18
C ALA A 697 30.41 -21.04 26.45
N LEU A 698 30.27 -20.61 25.19
CA LEU A 698 29.07 -20.82 24.37
C LEU A 698 29.11 -22.11 23.55
N ASP A 699 30.26 -22.80 23.48
CA ASP A 699 30.45 -23.99 22.63
C ASP A 699 29.38 -25.06 22.91
N LYS A 700 29.11 -25.31 24.21
CA LYS A 700 28.11 -26.29 24.64
C LYS A 700 26.70 -25.90 24.25
N ASP A 701 26.35 -24.61 24.39
CA ASP A 701 25.02 -24.12 24.01
C ASP A 701 24.81 -24.19 22.51
N ILE A 702 25.82 -23.77 21.73
CA ILE A 702 25.77 -23.82 20.27
C ILE A 702 25.59 -25.26 19.78
N ASN A 703 26.34 -26.21 20.32
CA ASN A 703 26.18 -27.63 19.94
C ASN A 703 24.82 -28.22 20.32
N ASN A 704 24.15 -27.65 21.32
CA ASN A 704 22.83 -28.09 21.76
C ASN A 704 21.68 -27.40 21.00
N PHE A 705 21.93 -26.30 20.30
CA PHE A 705 20.91 -25.68 19.46
C PHE A 705 20.68 -26.50 18.19
N ASP A 706 19.41 -26.64 17.79
CA ASP A 706 18.99 -27.48 16.66
C ASP A 706 19.74 -27.17 15.34
N HIS A 707 20.15 -25.91 15.14
CA HIS A 707 20.89 -25.45 13.96
C HIS A 707 22.21 -24.74 14.32
N GLY A 708 22.78 -25.03 15.48
CA GLY A 708 24.02 -24.39 15.90
C GLY A 708 23.87 -22.88 16.03
N ASP A 709 24.83 -22.14 15.47
CA ASP A 709 24.90 -20.68 15.50
C ASP A 709 23.96 -19.99 14.50
N LEU A 710 23.37 -20.75 13.57
CA LEU A 710 22.36 -20.27 12.63
C LEU A 710 20.94 -20.30 13.20
N THR A 711 20.77 -20.81 14.42
CA THR A 711 19.49 -20.85 15.09
C THR A 711 18.91 -19.44 15.23
N GLU A 712 17.67 -19.28 14.78
CA GLU A 712 16.98 -17.99 14.85
C GLU A 712 16.51 -17.67 16.27
N ILE A 713 16.78 -16.44 16.67
CA ILE A 713 16.38 -15.89 17.96
C ILE A 713 15.10 -15.07 17.75
N GLY A 714 14.01 -15.54 18.37
CA GLY A 714 12.73 -14.82 18.42
C GLY A 714 12.83 -13.45 19.12
N GLN A 715 11.77 -12.65 19.05
CA GLN A 715 11.75 -11.27 19.57
C GLN A 715 12.19 -11.20 21.05
N ARG A 716 13.21 -10.39 21.36
CA ARG A 716 13.86 -10.28 22.71
C ARG A 716 14.48 -11.59 23.24
N GLY A 717 14.75 -12.54 22.36
CA GLY A 717 15.32 -13.84 22.70
C GLY A 717 14.47 -14.68 23.63
N LEU A 718 13.14 -14.73 23.42
CA LEU A 718 12.23 -15.57 24.21
C LEU A 718 12.68 -17.03 24.30
N ASN A 719 13.39 -17.53 23.28
CA ASN A 719 13.86 -18.90 23.18
C ASN A 719 15.15 -19.18 23.99
N LEU A 720 15.76 -18.15 24.58
CA LEU A 720 17.05 -18.24 25.28
C LEU A 720 16.88 -18.06 26.79
N SER A 721 17.67 -18.79 27.57
CA SER A 721 17.78 -18.58 29.03
C SER A 721 18.50 -17.26 29.36
N GLY A 722 18.34 -16.76 30.57
CA GLY A 722 19.02 -15.53 31.02
C GLY A 722 20.55 -15.60 30.87
N GLY A 723 21.17 -16.69 31.31
CA GLY A 723 22.60 -16.92 31.19
C GLY A 723 23.08 -17.09 29.73
N GLN A 724 22.25 -17.63 28.84
CA GLN A 724 22.56 -17.67 27.40
C GLN A 724 22.57 -16.26 26.78
N LYS A 725 21.58 -15.42 27.13
CA LYS A 725 21.53 -14.03 26.64
C LYS A 725 22.76 -13.22 27.07
N GLN A 726 23.17 -13.35 28.34
CA GLN A 726 24.38 -12.69 28.84
C GLN A 726 25.64 -13.12 28.09
N ARG A 727 25.83 -14.43 27.89
CA ARG A 727 26.99 -14.96 27.17
C ARG A 727 27.04 -14.54 25.70
N ILE A 728 25.90 -14.49 25.01
CA ILE A 728 25.84 -13.98 23.62
C ILE A 728 26.22 -12.50 23.56
N GLN A 729 25.78 -11.69 24.53
CA GLN A 729 26.16 -10.27 24.60
C GLN A 729 27.66 -10.07 24.90
N LEU A 730 28.24 -10.91 25.76
CA LEU A 730 29.69 -10.94 26.00
C LEU A 730 30.45 -11.33 24.74
N ALA A 731 30.01 -12.39 24.04
CA ALA A 731 30.63 -12.83 22.79
C ALA A 731 30.57 -11.73 21.72
N ARG A 732 29.46 -10.99 21.63
CA ARG A 732 29.34 -9.79 20.77
C ARG A 732 30.41 -8.74 21.11
N ALA A 733 30.62 -8.45 22.39
CA ALA A 733 31.62 -7.48 22.83
C ALA A 733 33.06 -7.95 22.51
N VAL A 734 33.38 -9.21 22.81
CA VAL A 734 34.71 -9.80 22.52
C VAL A 734 34.96 -9.84 21.02
N TYR A 735 33.97 -10.26 20.24
CA TYR A 735 34.07 -10.29 18.79
C TYR A 735 34.27 -8.89 18.20
N ASN A 736 33.72 -7.83 18.81
CA ASN A 736 33.90 -6.46 18.31
C ASN A 736 35.34 -5.93 18.48
N ASP A 737 36.18 -6.51 19.35
CA ASP A 737 37.56 -6.10 19.70
C ASP A 737 37.72 -4.58 19.88
N ALA A 738 37.03 -4.04 20.88
CA ALA A 738 37.21 -2.65 21.26
C ALA A 738 38.52 -2.46 22.06
N ASP A 739 38.84 -1.21 22.39
CA ASP A 739 40.02 -0.87 23.19
C ASP A 739 39.70 -0.84 24.69
N ILE A 740 38.46 -0.41 25.02
CA ILE A 740 37.92 -0.27 26.36
C ILE A 740 36.63 -1.09 26.46
N TYR A 741 36.52 -1.93 27.49
CA TYR A 741 35.36 -2.76 27.78
C TYR A 741 34.67 -2.28 29.04
N LEU A 742 33.37 -1.99 28.94
CA LEU A 742 32.52 -1.58 30.05
C LEU A 742 31.51 -2.70 30.31
N PHE A 743 31.64 -3.39 31.43
CA PHE A 743 30.78 -4.50 31.81
C PHE A 743 29.92 -4.14 33.02
N ASP A 744 28.61 -4.14 32.84
CA ASP A 744 27.63 -3.82 33.88
C ASP A 744 26.99 -5.11 34.41
N ASP A 745 27.60 -5.71 35.43
CA ASP A 745 27.14 -6.94 36.10
C ASP A 745 26.86 -8.14 35.15
N PRO A 746 27.85 -8.54 34.32
CA PRO A 746 27.66 -9.50 33.23
C PRO A 746 27.46 -10.95 33.67
N PHE A 747 27.64 -11.26 34.96
CA PHE A 747 27.65 -12.63 35.50
C PHE A 747 26.43 -12.95 36.39
N SER A 748 25.47 -12.05 36.50
CA SER A 748 24.34 -12.14 37.43
C SER A 748 23.34 -13.27 37.13
N ALA A 749 23.25 -13.75 35.88
CA ALA A 749 22.29 -14.78 35.46
C ALA A 749 22.95 -16.12 35.10
N VAL A 750 24.23 -16.29 35.44
CA VAL A 750 24.99 -17.55 35.23
C VAL A 750 25.35 -18.18 36.57
N ASP A 751 25.53 -19.49 36.58
CA ASP A 751 26.01 -20.22 37.76
C ASP A 751 27.47 -19.85 38.09
N ALA A 752 27.89 -20.07 39.34
CA ALA A 752 29.21 -19.67 39.83
C ALA A 752 30.37 -20.30 39.04
N HIS A 753 30.25 -21.56 38.59
CA HIS A 753 31.29 -22.22 37.80
C HIS A 753 31.43 -21.57 36.41
N THR A 754 30.31 -21.33 35.74
CA THR A 754 30.30 -20.60 34.46
C THR A 754 30.81 -19.17 34.64
N ALA A 755 30.44 -18.47 35.73
CA ALA A 755 30.94 -17.12 36.04
C ALA A 755 32.47 -17.10 36.18
N ALA A 756 33.04 -18.06 36.94
CA ALA A 756 34.49 -18.19 37.09
C ALA A 756 35.19 -18.48 35.75
N THR A 757 34.59 -19.33 34.91
CA THR A 757 35.11 -19.63 33.56
C THR A 757 35.11 -18.36 32.69
N LEU A 758 34.01 -17.60 32.69
CA LEU A 758 33.90 -16.35 31.96
C LEU A 758 34.91 -15.31 32.47
N PHE A 759 35.10 -15.19 33.78
CA PHE A 759 36.07 -14.26 34.33
C PHE A 759 37.50 -14.61 33.87
N ASN A 760 37.90 -15.87 34.03
CA ASN A 760 39.26 -16.32 33.69
C ASN A 760 39.52 -16.33 32.18
N GLU A 761 38.65 -16.96 31.40
CA GLU A 761 38.86 -17.13 29.96
C GLU A 761 38.52 -15.87 29.15
N CYS A 762 37.48 -15.13 29.52
CA CYS A 762 37.08 -13.91 28.81
C CYS A 762 37.81 -12.66 29.32
N VAL A 763 37.65 -12.33 30.60
CA VAL A 763 38.13 -11.05 31.15
C VAL A 763 39.65 -11.02 31.29
N MET A 764 40.23 -12.08 31.83
CA MET A 764 41.67 -12.15 32.13
C MET A 764 42.47 -12.62 30.91
N ALA A 765 42.07 -13.70 30.23
CA ALA A 765 42.82 -14.24 29.10
C ALA A 765 42.48 -13.60 27.74
N ALA A 766 41.21 -13.65 27.29
CA ALA A 766 40.87 -13.15 25.95
C ALA A 766 41.05 -11.64 25.82
N LEU A 767 40.80 -10.89 26.89
CA LEU A 767 40.91 -9.44 26.95
C LEU A 767 42.19 -8.96 27.63
N GLU A 768 43.20 -9.80 27.87
CA GLU A 768 44.43 -9.49 28.63
C GLU A 768 45.00 -8.09 28.34
N LYS A 769 45.21 -7.75 27.06
CA LYS A 769 45.82 -6.48 26.61
C LYS A 769 44.85 -5.29 26.52
N LYS A 770 43.60 -5.45 26.95
CA LYS A 770 42.52 -4.45 26.83
C LYS A 770 42.14 -3.89 28.19
N THR A 771 41.74 -2.62 28.23
CA THR A 771 41.21 -2.01 29.46
C THR A 771 39.80 -2.54 29.73
N VAL A 772 39.54 -3.05 30.93
CA VAL A 772 38.22 -3.56 31.33
C VAL A 772 37.76 -2.84 32.60
N ILE A 773 36.57 -2.28 32.58
CA ILE A 773 35.86 -1.73 33.75
C ILE A 773 34.68 -2.64 34.02
N LEU A 774 34.77 -3.43 35.10
CA LEU A 774 33.79 -4.41 35.52
C LEU A 774 33.03 -3.90 36.74
N VAL A 775 31.75 -3.59 36.57
CA VAL A 775 30.82 -3.47 37.69
C VAL A 775 30.38 -4.88 38.06
N THR A 776 30.59 -5.28 39.31
CA THR A 776 30.12 -6.58 39.82
C THR A 776 29.68 -6.46 41.27
N HIS A 777 28.70 -7.27 41.63
CA HIS A 777 28.28 -7.49 43.01
C HIS A 777 28.97 -8.70 43.66
N GLN A 778 29.65 -9.53 42.86
CA GLN A 778 30.34 -10.72 43.33
C GLN A 778 31.74 -10.35 43.81
N VAL A 779 31.98 -10.52 45.11
CA VAL A 779 33.21 -10.10 45.79
C VAL A 779 34.41 -10.99 45.41
N GLU A 780 34.13 -12.20 44.93
CA GLU A 780 35.11 -13.24 44.60
C GLU A 780 36.11 -12.81 43.51
N PHE A 781 35.69 -11.97 42.56
CA PHE A 781 36.54 -11.53 41.45
C PHE A 781 37.41 -10.30 41.78
N LEU A 782 37.19 -9.68 42.95
CA LEU A 782 37.85 -8.43 43.30
C LEU A 782 39.32 -8.60 43.66
N SER A 783 39.75 -9.80 44.04
CA SER A 783 41.15 -10.08 44.37
C SER A 783 42.07 -10.16 43.15
N GLU A 784 41.52 -10.39 41.95
CA GLU A 784 42.29 -10.63 40.73
C GLU A 784 42.40 -9.41 39.80
N VAL A 785 41.70 -8.31 40.12
CA VAL A 785 41.77 -7.07 39.33
C VAL A 785 42.90 -6.16 39.79
N ASP A 786 43.43 -5.33 38.88
CA ASP A 786 44.54 -4.43 39.18
C ASP A 786 44.14 -3.32 40.17
N ARG A 787 42.89 -2.85 40.09
CA ARG A 787 42.39 -1.72 40.88
C ARG A 787 40.89 -1.81 41.15
N ILE A 788 40.49 -1.46 42.36
CA ILE A 788 39.07 -1.43 42.77
C ILE A 788 38.67 0.02 43.02
N LEU A 789 37.45 0.37 42.61
CA LEU A 789 36.80 1.66 42.85
C LEU A 789 35.56 1.44 43.72
N VAL A 790 35.53 2.05 44.89
CA VAL A 790 34.36 2.00 45.78
C VAL A 790 33.55 3.28 45.57
N LEU A 791 32.31 3.10 45.11
CA LEU A 791 31.36 4.17 44.84
C LEU A 791 30.30 4.21 45.94
N GLU A 792 30.11 5.37 46.55
CA GLU A 792 29.11 5.61 47.60
C GLU A 792 28.45 6.98 47.39
N GLY A 793 27.12 7.02 47.37
CA GLY A 793 26.37 8.27 47.20
C GLY A 793 26.72 9.07 45.93
N GLY A 794 27.19 8.42 44.86
CA GLY A 794 27.62 9.07 43.62
C GLY A 794 29.04 9.66 43.65
N GLN A 795 29.86 9.35 44.66
CA GLN A 795 31.27 9.76 44.75
C GLN A 795 32.18 8.54 44.86
N ILE A 796 33.38 8.65 44.30
CA ILE A 796 34.43 7.64 44.48
C ILE A 796 35.08 7.93 45.83
N THR A 797 34.76 7.11 46.84
CA THR A 797 35.29 7.29 48.20
C THR A 797 36.66 6.65 48.35
N GLN A 798 36.92 5.54 47.64
CA GLN A 798 38.16 4.79 47.76
C GLN A 798 38.62 4.23 46.42
N SER A 799 39.94 4.11 46.30
CA SER A 799 40.58 3.52 45.14
C SER A 799 41.94 2.94 45.49
N GLY A 800 42.18 1.67 45.17
CA GLY A 800 43.43 0.97 45.50
C GLY A 800 43.40 -0.49 45.04
N ASN A 801 44.43 -1.25 45.39
CA ASN A 801 44.41 -2.71 45.22
C ASN A 801 43.60 -3.39 46.35
N TYR A 802 43.29 -4.67 46.19
CA TYR A 802 42.47 -5.42 47.15
C TYR A 802 43.05 -5.41 48.58
N GLN A 803 44.37 -5.58 48.72
CA GLN A 803 45.04 -5.65 50.02
C GLN A 803 45.08 -4.29 50.74
N GLU A 804 45.33 -3.22 50.00
CA GLU A 804 45.32 -1.84 50.49
C GLU A 804 43.95 -1.44 51.04
N LEU A 805 42.89 -1.79 50.30
CA LEU A 805 41.52 -1.44 50.70
C LEU A 805 41.01 -2.27 51.89
N LEU A 806 41.46 -3.52 52.01
CA LEU A 806 41.11 -4.38 53.15
C LEU A 806 41.77 -3.89 54.45
N LEU A 807 43.03 -3.43 54.38
CA LEU A 807 43.77 -2.92 55.54
C LEU A 807 43.29 -1.54 56.03
N ALA A 808 42.59 -0.80 55.18
CA ALA A 808 42.15 0.57 55.48
C ALA A 808 40.98 0.65 56.47
N GLY A 809 40.31 -0.46 56.83
CA GLY A 809 39.31 -0.49 57.91
C GLY A 809 37.97 0.20 57.61
N THR A 810 37.47 0.10 56.37
CA THR A 810 36.50 1.06 55.82
C THR A 810 35.31 0.42 55.07
N ALA A 811 34.50 1.21 54.32
CA ALA A 811 33.30 0.75 53.60
C ALA A 811 33.50 -0.49 52.71
N PHE A 812 34.70 -0.70 52.16
CA PHE A 812 35.05 -1.91 51.42
C PHE A 812 35.06 -3.17 52.30
N GLU A 813 35.70 -3.10 53.47
CA GLU A 813 35.77 -4.20 54.43
C GLU A 813 34.37 -4.60 54.92
N GLN A 814 33.50 -3.60 55.18
CA GLN A 814 32.10 -3.85 55.55
C GLN A 814 31.34 -4.60 54.44
N LEU A 815 31.58 -4.27 53.17
CA LEU A 815 30.96 -4.95 52.02
C LEU A 815 31.46 -6.40 51.89
N VAL A 816 32.76 -6.63 52.08
CA VAL A 816 33.37 -7.98 52.04
C VAL A 816 32.88 -8.83 53.22
N ASN A 817 32.83 -8.28 54.43
CA ASN A 817 32.36 -8.99 55.62
C ASN A 817 30.87 -9.32 55.53
N ALA A 818 30.03 -8.38 55.08
CA ALA A 818 28.60 -8.63 54.87
C ALA A 818 28.35 -9.76 53.84
N HIS A 819 29.17 -9.83 52.78
CA HIS A 819 29.09 -10.91 51.81
C HIS A 819 29.56 -12.26 52.40
N ARG A 820 30.64 -12.25 53.18
CA ARG A 820 31.15 -13.46 53.86
C ARG A 820 30.13 -14.02 54.85
N ASP A 821 29.47 -13.15 55.60
CA ASP A 821 28.40 -13.50 56.55
C ASP A 821 27.15 -14.06 55.86
N ALA A 822 26.80 -13.52 54.68
CA ALA A 822 25.70 -14.05 53.86
C ALA A 822 26.00 -15.46 53.30
N ILE A 823 27.26 -15.78 53.01
CA ILE A 823 27.70 -17.11 52.55
C ILE A 823 27.81 -18.09 53.72
N THR A 824 28.32 -17.68 54.88
CA THR A 824 28.48 -18.56 56.05
C THR A 824 27.17 -18.85 56.77
N GLY A 825 26.14 -18.00 56.64
CA GLY A 825 24.76 -18.27 57.08
C GLY A 825 24.07 -19.44 56.34
N LEU A 826 24.69 -19.95 55.27
CA LEU A 826 24.27 -21.12 54.49
C LEU A 826 25.35 -22.23 54.55
N GLY A 827 25.84 -22.54 55.76
CA GLY A 827 26.77 -23.65 56.02
C GLY A 827 26.07 -24.99 56.34
N PRO A 828 26.76 -26.13 56.18
CA PRO A 828 26.16 -27.47 56.00
C PRO A 828 25.69 -28.11 57.31
N LEU A 829 24.65 -28.94 57.22
CA LEU A 829 24.24 -29.88 58.27
C LEU A 829 25.34 -30.91 58.51
N ASP A 830 26.23 -30.64 59.47
CA ASP A 830 27.18 -31.61 59.98
C ASP A 830 26.49 -32.64 60.88
N ASN A 831 26.70 -33.91 60.51
CA ASN A 831 26.41 -35.09 61.30
C ASN A 831 27.41 -35.21 62.47
N ALA A 832 26.90 -35.33 63.70
CA ALA A 832 27.66 -35.92 64.81
C ALA A 832 26.72 -36.53 65.89
N GLY A 833 26.62 -37.87 65.89
CA GLY A 833 26.26 -38.76 67.02
C GLY A 833 24.83 -38.65 67.57
N GLN A 834 24.14 -39.70 68.06
CA GLN A 834 24.47 -41.06 68.49
C GLN A 834 23.13 -41.80 68.70
N GLY A 835 23.12 -43.12 68.62
CA GLY A 835 22.11 -43.97 69.27
C GLY A 835 21.35 -44.89 68.32
N GLY A 836 21.80 -46.14 68.22
CA GLY A 836 21.23 -47.15 67.33
C GLY A 836 20.04 -47.93 67.88
N ALA A 837 19.46 -48.77 67.01
CA ALA A 837 18.98 -50.11 67.30
C ALA A 837 18.65 -50.83 65.98
N GLU A 838 19.04 -52.09 65.92
CA GLU A 838 18.97 -53.03 64.79
C GLU A 838 17.54 -53.54 64.43
N LYS A 839 17.53 -54.31 63.32
CA LYS A 839 16.61 -55.37 62.84
C LYS A 839 15.75 -54.92 61.65
N VAL A 840 15.69 -55.60 60.50
CA VAL A 840 15.73 -57.04 60.18
C VAL A 840 16.28 -57.26 58.76
N GLU A 841 16.99 -58.36 58.57
CA GLU A 841 17.51 -58.89 57.30
C GLU A 841 16.53 -59.89 56.64
N LYS A 842 16.64 -60.00 55.30
CA LYS A 842 16.33 -61.14 54.39
C LYS A 842 14.98 -61.23 53.65
N GLY A 843 15.10 -61.21 52.32
CA GLY A 843 14.17 -61.82 51.35
C GLY A 843 14.70 -61.73 49.90
N ARG A 844 14.86 -62.88 49.23
CA ARG A 844 15.54 -63.11 47.94
C ARG A 844 14.64 -62.93 46.69
N THR A 845 15.28 -62.46 45.59
CA THR A 845 15.13 -62.78 44.14
C THR A 845 13.78 -63.19 43.53
N ALA A 846 13.39 -62.51 42.44
CA ALA A 846 12.93 -63.12 41.17
C ALA A 846 12.86 -62.08 40.02
N ARG A 847 13.31 -62.46 38.82
CA ARG A 847 13.04 -61.75 37.54
C ARG A 847 11.54 -61.81 37.21
N PRO A 848 11.04 -60.93 36.32
CA PRO A 848 10.44 -61.47 35.10
C PRO A 848 10.69 -60.62 33.83
N GLU A 849 10.26 -61.22 32.72
CA GLU A 849 10.58 -61.03 31.31
C GLU A 849 9.86 -59.86 30.60
N GLU A 850 10.29 -59.59 29.37
CA GLU A 850 9.63 -58.75 28.34
C GLU A 850 8.19 -59.21 28.04
N PRO A 851 7.36 -58.32 27.45
CA PRO A 851 7.02 -58.55 26.04
C PRO A 851 6.84 -57.29 25.16
N ASN A 852 7.34 -57.41 23.93
CA ASN A 852 6.79 -56.94 22.65
C ASN A 852 6.22 -55.51 22.53
N GLY A 853 7.06 -54.59 22.06
CA GLY A 853 6.66 -53.31 21.45
C GLY A 853 6.82 -53.32 19.93
N ILE A 854 5.72 -53.09 19.23
CA ILE A 854 5.56 -53.05 17.77
C ILE A 854 6.34 -51.88 17.16
N TYR A 855 7.19 -52.17 16.17
CA TYR A 855 7.86 -51.16 15.33
C TYR A 855 6.89 -50.60 14.27
N PRO A 856 6.84 -49.28 14.02
CA PRO A 856 6.43 -48.75 12.74
C PRO A 856 7.60 -48.78 11.75
N ARG A 857 7.33 -49.46 10.64
CA ARG A 857 8.12 -49.66 9.43
C ARG A 857 8.55 -48.31 8.82
N LYS A 858 9.86 -48.09 8.67
CA LYS A 858 10.41 -47.09 7.74
C LYS A 858 10.28 -47.65 6.32
N GLU A 859 9.37 -47.08 5.53
CA GLU A 859 9.43 -47.20 4.07
C GLU A 859 10.38 -46.14 3.54
N SER A 860 11.39 -46.63 2.83
CA SER A 860 12.30 -45.88 1.99
C SER A 860 11.59 -45.47 0.70
N SER A 861 11.36 -44.18 0.51
CA SER A 861 11.20 -43.58 -0.81
C SER A 861 12.43 -42.74 -1.12
N GLU A 862 13.24 -43.23 -2.06
CA GLU A 862 14.23 -42.42 -2.76
C GLU A 862 13.50 -41.34 -3.55
N GLY A 863 13.75 -40.09 -3.18
CA GLY A 863 13.27 -38.89 -3.86
C GLY A 863 14.19 -37.74 -3.47
N GLU A 864 14.86 -37.20 -4.48
CA GLU A 864 15.83 -36.09 -4.47
C GLU A 864 15.82 -35.19 -3.23
N ILE A 865 16.94 -35.19 -2.51
CA ILE A 865 17.25 -34.18 -1.49
C ILE A 865 17.53 -32.86 -2.21
N SER A 866 16.46 -32.14 -2.54
CA SER A 866 16.51 -30.71 -2.85
C SER A 866 16.77 -29.96 -1.55
N VAL A 867 17.93 -29.31 -1.45
CA VAL A 867 18.28 -28.33 -0.41
C VAL A 867 17.31 -27.14 -0.48
N LYS A 868 16.24 -27.19 0.30
CA LYS A 868 15.34 -26.08 0.67
C LYS A 868 14.84 -26.41 2.08
N GLY A 869 14.97 -25.62 3.13
CA GLY A 869 15.65 -24.38 3.48
C GLY A 869 15.75 -24.37 5.01
N LEU A 870 16.55 -23.48 5.61
CA LEU A 870 16.65 -23.31 7.06
C LEU A 870 15.25 -23.28 7.71
N THR A 871 14.96 -24.19 8.64
CA THR A 871 13.69 -24.18 9.37
C THR A 871 13.69 -23.03 10.38
N GLN A 872 12.99 -21.97 9.98
CA GLN A 872 12.64 -20.81 10.79
C GLN A 872 11.75 -21.28 11.96
N LEU A 873 12.15 -21.01 13.22
CA LEU A 873 11.35 -21.35 14.42
C LEU A 873 9.96 -20.70 14.36
N THR A 874 9.88 -19.52 13.77
CA THR A 874 8.63 -18.91 13.33
C THR A 874 8.34 -19.30 11.90
N GLU A 875 7.32 -20.13 11.68
CA GLU A 875 6.85 -20.43 10.33
C GLU A 875 6.42 -19.13 9.64
N ASP A 876 6.96 -18.89 8.45
CA ASP A 876 6.46 -17.83 7.57
C ASP A 876 5.00 -18.11 7.24
N GLU A 877 4.22 -17.04 7.07
CA GLU A 877 2.78 -17.18 6.82
C GLU A 877 2.53 -17.89 5.48
N GLU A 878 1.89 -19.05 5.53
CA GLU A 878 1.39 -19.72 4.33
C GLU A 878 0.28 -18.86 3.71
N MET A 879 0.63 -18.10 2.68
CA MET A 879 -0.33 -17.44 1.82
C MET A 879 -0.81 -18.45 0.79
N GLU A 880 -2.13 -18.64 0.63
CA GLU A 880 -2.63 -19.46 -0.49
C GLU A 880 -2.16 -18.85 -1.81
N ILE A 881 -1.37 -19.62 -2.55
CA ILE A 881 -0.74 -19.21 -3.81
C ILE A 881 -1.65 -19.60 -4.98
N GLY A 882 -2.34 -18.64 -5.60
CA GLY A 882 -3.15 -18.87 -6.80
C GLY A 882 -4.50 -18.15 -6.80
N ASP A 883 -5.37 -18.49 -7.77
CA ASP A 883 -6.75 -17.99 -7.81
C ASP A 883 -7.62 -18.79 -6.82
N VAL A 884 -7.89 -18.17 -5.66
CA VAL A 884 -8.80 -18.74 -4.65
C VAL A 884 -10.28 -18.64 -5.11
N GLY A 885 -10.55 -17.89 -6.18
CA GLY A 885 -11.84 -17.81 -6.85
C GLY A 885 -12.98 -17.40 -5.92
N TRP A 886 -14.12 -18.09 -6.05
CA TRP A 886 -15.33 -17.83 -5.27
C TRP A 886 -15.35 -18.50 -3.89
N LYS A 887 -14.35 -19.35 -3.57
CA LYS A 887 -14.34 -20.15 -2.34
C LYS A 887 -14.40 -19.29 -1.07
N PRO A 888 -13.62 -18.21 -0.89
CA PRO A 888 -13.66 -17.41 0.35
C PRO A 888 -15.01 -16.71 0.54
N PHE A 889 -15.66 -16.29 -0.55
CA PHE A 889 -17.00 -15.71 -0.52
C PHE A 889 -18.05 -16.74 -0.08
N MET A 890 -17.94 -17.97 -0.60
CA MET A 890 -18.82 -19.06 -0.21
C MET A 890 -18.57 -19.50 1.24
N ASP A 891 -17.32 -19.55 1.70
CA ASP A 891 -16.98 -19.86 3.09
C ASP A 891 -17.54 -18.81 4.04
N TYR A 892 -17.44 -17.52 3.69
CA TYR A 892 -18.07 -16.45 4.45
C TYR A 892 -19.59 -16.63 4.57
N LEU A 893 -20.27 -16.99 3.48
CA LEU A 893 -21.72 -17.23 3.47
C LEU A 893 -22.12 -18.52 4.19
N ASN A 894 -21.29 -19.57 4.11
CA ASN A 894 -21.53 -20.87 4.74
C ASN A 894 -21.34 -20.79 6.26
N VAL A 895 -20.22 -20.23 6.72
CA VAL A 895 -19.90 -20.04 8.14
C VAL A 895 -20.92 -19.12 8.81
N SER A 896 -21.31 -18.03 8.12
CA SER A 896 -22.36 -17.14 8.62
C SER A 896 -23.77 -17.71 8.49
N LYS A 897 -23.98 -18.80 7.74
CA LYS A 897 -25.32 -19.28 7.30
C LYS A 897 -26.16 -18.12 6.74
N GLY A 898 -25.54 -17.30 5.90
CA GLY A 898 -26.00 -15.98 5.48
C GLY A 898 -26.64 -15.91 4.10
N MET A 899 -26.71 -17.04 3.37
CA MET A 899 -27.20 -17.08 1.98
C MET A 899 -28.60 -16.48 1.81
N SER A 900 -29.52 -16.74 2.73
CA SER A 900 -30.89 -16.19 2.66
C SER A 900 -30.90 -14.66 2.76
N LEU A 901 -30.06 -14.08 3.63
CA LEU A 901 -29.95 -12.63 3.80
C LEU A 901 -29.35 -11.97 2.56
N LEU A 902 -28.37 -12.61 1.92
CA LEU A 902 -27.81 -12.13 0.66
C LEU A 902 -28.87 -12.11 -0.44
N CYS A 903 -29.63 -13.19 -0.63
CA CYS A 903 -30.70 -13.26 -1.61
C CYS A 903 -31.75 -12.16 -1.39
N LEU A 904 -32.19 -11.96 -0.14
CA LEU A 904 -33.11 -10.87 0.21
C LEU A 904 -32.52 -9.48 -0.07
N GLY A 905 -31.22 -9.29 0.17
CA GLY A 905 -30.50 -8.06 -0.16
C GLY A 905 -30.45 -7.77 -1.66
N VAL A 906 -30.21 -8.80 -2.48
CA VAL A 906 -30.20 -8.68 -3.96
C VAL A 906 -31.61 -8.43 -4.50
N LEU A 907 -32.63 -9.11 -3.95
CA LEU A 907 -34.03 -8.83 -4.32
C LEU A 907 -34.43 -7.39 -3.99
N ALA A 908 -34.03 -6.90 -2.81
CA ALA A 908 -34.27 -5.51 -2.44
C ALA A 908 -33.57 -4.54 -3.40
N GLN A 909 -32.32 -4.84 -3.78
CA GLN A 909 -31.60 -4.05 -4.77
C GLN A 909 -32.28 -4.01 -6.14
N SER A 910 -32.75 -5.15 -6.64
CA SER A 910 -33.48 -5.21 -7.92
C SER A 910 -34.76 -4.37 -7.87
N GLY A 911 -35.48 -4.40 -6.74
CA GLY A 911 -36.64 -3.53 -6.51
C GLY A 911 -36.29 -2.04 -6.55
N PHE A 912 -35.18 -1.65 -5.91
CA PHE A 912 -34.69 -0.26 -5.95
C PHE A 912 -34.36 0.19 -7.37
N VAL A 913 -33.55 -0.59 -8.10
CA VAL A 913 -33.15 -0.28 -9.48
C VAL A 913 -34.36 -0.22 -10.40
N GLY A 914 -35.29 -1.17 -10.28
CA GLY A 914 -36.51 -1.20 -11.07
C GLY A 914 -37.39 0.03 -10.86
N LEU A 915 -37.60 0.46 -9.61
CA LEU A 915 -38.39 1.67 -9.31
C LEU A 915 -37.69 2.95 -9.74
N GLN A 916 -36.36 3.06 -9.61
CA GLN A 916 -35.61 4.21 -10.12
C GLN A 916 -35.64 4.30 -11.65
N ALA A 917 -35.50 3.17 -12.34
CA ALA A 917 -35.66 3.08 -13.78
C ALA A 917 -37.10 3.49 -14.20
N ALA A 918 -38.12 3.01 -13.50
CA ALA A 918 -39.51 3.39 -13.75
C ALA A 918 -39.76 4.89 -13.53
N ALA A 919 -39.20 5.49 -12.48
CA ALA A 919 -39.34 6.92 -12.20
C ALA A 919 -38.67 7.79 -13.27
N THR A 920 -37.47 7.41 -13.73
CA THR A 920 -36.75 8.13 -14.79
C THR A 920 -37.40 7.94 -16.16
N TYR A 921 -37.89 6.73 -16.46
CA TYR A 921 -38.68 6.46 -17.66
C TYR A 921 -39.99 7.24 -17.68
N TRP A 922 -40.69 7.34 -16.55
CA TRP A 922 -41.90 8.15 -16.41
C TRP A 922 -41.64 9.61 -16.76
N LEU A 923 -40.56 10.21 -16.25
CA LEU A 923 -40.18 11.58 -16.62
C LEU A 923 -39.97 11.70 -18.14
N ALA A 924 -39.25 10.77 -18.76
CA ALA A 924 -39.00 10.80 -20.20
C ALA A 924 -40.29 10.69 -21.05
N TYR A 925 -41.19 9.79 -20.65
CA TYR A 925 -42.43 9.51 -21.37
C TYR A 925 -43.50 10.59 -21.16
N ALA A 926 -43.72 11.02 -19.93
CA ALA A 926 -44.80 11.96 -19.58
C ALA A 926 -44.57 13.38 -20.14
N ILE A 927 -43.31 13.80 -20.35
CA ILE A 927 -42.99 15.09 -21.01
C ILE A 927 -43.50 15.15 -22.45
N GLN A 928 -43.60 14.00 -23.14
CA GLN A 928 -44.08 13.94 -24.52
C GLN A 928 -45.60 14.06 -24.64
N ILE A 929 -46.34 13.96 -23.53
CA ILE A 929 -47.81 13.98 -23.52
C ILE A 929 -48.31 15.38 -23.12
N PRO A 930 -48.87 16.18 -24.05
CA PRO A 930 -49.27 17.56 -23.78
C PRO A 930 -50.44 17.72 -22.80
N LYS A 931 -51.14 16.63 -22.44
CA LYS A 931 -52.29 16.63 -21.50
C LYS A 931 -51.89 16.51 -20.03
N ILE A 932 -50.62 16.26 -19.69
CA ILE A 932 -50.19 16.02 -18.31
C ILE A 932 -49.75 17.34 -17.66
N THR A 933 -50.41 17.72 -16.56
CA THR A 933 -50.02 18.89 -15.76
C THR A 933 -48.70 18.65 -15.02
N SER A 934 -47.86 19.70 -14.89
CA SER A 934 -46.59 19.67 -14.16
C SER A 934 -46.70 19.07 -12.75
N GLY A 935 -47.82 19.28 -12.04
CA GLY A 935 -48.07 18.69 -10.73
C GLY A 935 -48.20 17.16 -10.74
N ILE A 936 -48.82 16.58 -11.77
CA ILE A 936 -48.94 15.12 -11.93
C ILE A 936 -47.59 14.52 -12.32
N LEU A 937 -46.86 15.19 -13.23
CA LEU A 937 -45.51 14.80 -13.65
C LEU A 937 -44.57 14.65 -12.44
N ILE A 938 -44.50 15.69 -11.61
CA ILE A 938 -43.63 15.74 -10.42
C ILE A 938 -44.15 14.82 -9.31
N GLY A 939 -45.47 14.76 -9.10
CA GLY A 939 -46.07 13.94 -8.04
C GLY A 939 -45.83 12.45 -8.21
N VAL A 940 -46.01 11.92 -9.43
CA VAL A 940 -45.74 10.50 -9.73
C VAL A 940 -44.24 10.19 -9.63
N TYR A 941 -43.38 11.06 -10.16
CA TYR A 941 -41.93 10.92 -10.02
C TYR A 941 -41.49 10.87 -8.56
N ALA A 942 -41.95 11.83 -7.74
CA ALA A 942 -41.62 11.90 -6.32
C ALA A 942 -42.15 10.69 -5.55
N GLY A 943 -43.37 10.24 -5.86
CA GLY A 943 -43.98 9.07 -5.22
C GLY A 943 -43.23 7.77 -5.50
N VAL A 944 -42.95 7.46 -6.78
CA VAL A 944 -42.21 6.24 -7.18
C VAL A 944 -40.79 6.26 -6.62
N SER A 945 -40.12 7.41 -6.69
CA SER A 945 -38.75 7.53 -6.21
C SER A 945 -38.67 7.47 -4.67
N THR A 946 -39.67 7.98 -3.95
CA THR A 946 -39.76 7.82 -2.48
C THR A 946 -40.07 6.38 -2.08
N ALA A 947 -40.90 5.67 -2.84
CA ALA A 947 -41.13 4.24 -2.63
C ALA A 947 -39.83 3.42 -2.81
N SER A 948 -38.94 3.82 -3.72
CA SER A 948 -37.64 3.18 -3.92
C SER A 948 -36.73 3.23 -2.68
N ALA A 949 -36.92 4.21 -1.78
CA ALA A 949 -36.15 4.36 -0.54
C ALA A 949 -36.26 3.15 0.38
N VAL A 950 -37.45 2.56 0.44
CA VAL A 950 -37.77 1.42 1.31
C VAL A 950 -36.91 0.22 0.93
N PHE A 951 -36.67 0.02 -0.36
CA PHE A 951 -35.80 -1.03 -0.87
C PHE A 951 -34.32 -0.79 -0.54
N VAL A 952 -33.86 0.47 -0.57
CA VAL A 952 -32.50 0.82 -0.10
C VAL A 952 -32.31 0.51 1.38
N TYR A 953 -33.33 0.80 2.20
CA TYR A 953 -33.32 0.47 3.63
C TYR A 953 -33.21 -1.04 3.83
N PHE A 954 -34.09 -1.83 3.22
CA PHE A 954 -34.08 -3.29 3.36
C PHE A 954 -32.76 -3.91 2.89
N ARG A 955 -32.23 -3.48 1.75
CA ARG A 955 -30.92 -3.93 1.27
C ARG A 955 -29.82 -3.67 2.31
N SER A 956 -29.79 -2.46 2.87
CA SER A 956 -28.76 -2.07 3.84
C SER A 956 -28.94 -2.76 5.19
N PHE A 957 -30.18 -3.01 5.60
CA PHE A 957 -30.53 -3.77 6.79
C PHE A 957 -30.09 -5.24 6.69
N PHE A 958 -30.38 -5.91 5.57
CA PHE A 958 -29.93 -7.29 5.35
C PHE A 958 -28.40 -7.40 5.29
N ALA A 959 -27.72 -6.42 4.70
CA ALA A 959 -26.25 -6.34 4.70
C ALA A 959 -25.69 -6.28 6.14
N ALA A 960 -26.22 -5.37 6.97
CA ALA A 960 -25.81 -5.24 8.37
C ALA A 960 -26.03 -6.54 9.15
N HIS A 961 -27.19 -7.18 8.99
CA HIS A 961 -27.50 -8.42 9.70
C HIS A 961 -26.62 -9.61 9.25
N LEU A 962 -26.30 -9.69 7.96
CA LEU A 962 -25.35 -10.66 7.43
C LEU A 962 -23.97 -10.51 8.08
N GLY A 963 -23.48 -9.27 8.19
CA GLY A 963 -22.22 -8.95 8.85
C GLY A 963 -22.17 -9.32 10.33
N LEU A 964 -23.21 -8.95 11.08
CA LEU A 964 -23.30 -9.28 12.50
C LEU A 964 -23.34 -10.78 12.76
N LYS A 965 -24.02 -11.55 11.89
CA LYS A 965 -24.06 -13.01 12.00
C LYS A 965 -22.70 -13.64 11.68
N ALA A 966 -22.00 -13.15 10.66
CA ALA A 966 -20.66 -13.60 10.31
C ALA A 966 -19.66 -13.30 11.45
N SER A 967 -19.65 -12.06 11.92
CA SER A 967 -18.83 -11.56 13.03
C SER A 967 -18.85 -12.48 14.26
N LYS A 968 -20.05 -12.89 14.70
CA LYS A 968 -20.22 -13.79 15.85
C LYS A 968 -19.71 -15.21 15.55
N ALA A 969 -19.99 -15.74 14.36
CA ALA A 969 -19.61 -17.09 13.97
C ALA A 969 -18.08 -17.24 13.82
N PHE A 970 -17.43 -16.30 13.12
CA PHE A 970 -15.97 -16.32 12.93
C PHE A 970 -15.22 -16.14 14.24
N PHE A 971 -15.64 -15.20 15.11
CA PHE A 971 -14.98 -14.99 16.39
C PHE A 971 -15.09 -16.20 17.33
N SER A 972 -16.28 -16.80 17.44
CA SER A 972 -16.48 -17.98 18.30
C SER A 972 -15.70 -19.19 17.78
N GLY A 973 -15.71 -19.43 16.47
CA GLY A 973 -14.91 -20.49 15.84
C GLY A 973 -13.41 -20.30 16.08
N PHE A 974 -12.90 -19.09 15.87
CA PHE A 974 -11.51 -18.73 16.09
C PHE A 974 -11.08 -18.93 17.55
N THR A 975 -11.85 -18.38 18.49
CA THR A 975 -11.55 -18.46 19.92
C THR A 975 -11.53 -19.91 20.40
N ASN A 976 -12.51 -20.71 20.00
CA ASN A 976 -12.57 -22.13 20.36
C ASN A 976 -11.37 -22.93 19.82
N SER A 977 -10.91 -22.63 18.60
CA SER A 977 -9.75 -23.29 18.01
C SER A 977 -8.44 -22.90 18.71
N ILE A 978 -8.25 -21.62 19.08
CA ILE A 978 -7.03 -21.17 19.76
C ILE A 978 -6.85 -21.83 21.12
N PHE A 979 -7.89 -21.85 21.97
CA PHE A 979 -7.76 -22.44 23.30
C PHE A 979 -7.50 -23.96 23.24
N LYS A 980 -7.94 -24.63 22.16
CA LYS A 980 -7.68 -26.05 21.90
C LYS A 980 -6.33 -26.33 21.22
N ALA A 981 -5.64 -25.32 20.72
CA ALA A 981 -4.36 -25.49 20.03
C ALA A 981 -3.27 -26.03 20.97
N PRO A 982 -2.34 -26.88 20.50
CA PRO A 982 -1.21 -27.36 21.29
C PRO A 982 -0.17 -26.26 21.54
N MET A 983 0.73 -26.45 22.51
CA MET A 983 1.80 -25.47 22.79
C MET A 983 2.72 -25.21 21.59
N LEU A 984 2.96 -26.24 20.76
CA LEU A 984 3.74 -26.12 19.53
C LEU A 984 3.24 -25.00 18.60
N PHE A 985 1.92 -24.75 18.56
CA PHE A 985 1.34 -23.66 17.77
C PHE A 985 1.76 -22.28 18.30
N PHE A 986 1.81 -22.10 19.62
CA PHE A 986 2.17 -20.81 20.24
C PHE A 986 3.67 -20.54 20.20
N ASP A 987 4.49 -21.59 20.17
CA ASP A 987 5.94 -21.47 20.05
C ASP A 987 6.35 -21.15 18.60
N SER A 988 5.62 -21.66 17.61
CA SER A 988 5.85 -21.41 16.17
C SER A 988 5.16 -20.16 15.63
N THR A 989 4.03 -19.74 16.22
CA THR A 989 3.25 -18.61 15.74
C THR A 989 3.43 -17.39 16.64
N PRO A 990 3.96 -16.26 16.14
CA PRO A 990 4.10 -15.04 16.92
C PRO A 990 2.75 -14.57 17.48
N VAL A 991 2.72 -14.21 18.77
CA VAL A 991 1.52 -13.64 19.43
C VAL A 991 0.99 -12.41 18.67
N GLY A 992 1.89 -11.60 18.11
CA GLY A 992 1.52 -10.46 17.27
C GLY A 992 0.69 -10.85 16.03
N ARG A 993 0.98 -12.00 15.42
CA ARG A 993 0.23 -12.53 14.26
C ARG A 993 -1.19 -12.90 14.66
N ILE A 994 -1.34 -13.62 15.77
CA ILE A 994 -2.65 -14.00 16.34
C ILE A 994 -3.47 -12.75 16.68
N LEU A 995 -2.86 -11.76 17.32
CA LEU A 995 -3.50 -10.50 17.67
C LEU A 995 -3.91 -9.70 16.43
N THR A 996 -3.11 -9.72 15.36
CA THR A 996 -3.45 -9.07 14.09
C THR A 996 -4.74 -9.67 13.49
N ARG A 997 -4.88 -11.00 13.48
CA ARG A 997 -6.13 -11.67 13.06
C ARG A 997 -7.35 -11.24 13.88
N LEU A 998 -7.19 -11.08 15.19
CA LEU A 998 -8.26 -10.67 16.12
C LEU A 998 -8.52 -9.15 16.16
N SER A 999 -7.65 -8.36 15.52
CA SER A 999 -7.69 -6.90 15.50
C SER A 999 -8.06 -6.41 14.10
N SER A 1000 -7.10 -6.30 13.19
CA SER A 1000 -7.30 -5.72 11.86
C SER A 1000 -8.24 -6.56 11.00
N ASP A 1001 -8.01 -7.87 10.94
CA ASP A 1001 -8.71 -8.73 9.99
C ASP A 1001 -10.16 -8.92 10.43
N LEU A 1002 -10.37 -9.12 11.74
CA LEU A 1002 -11.71 -9.14 12.31
C LEU A 1002 -12.42 -7.78 12.15
N SER A 1003 -11.72 -6.65 12.24
CA SER A 1003 -12.32 -5.33 12.00
C SER A 1003 -12.79 -5.16 10.55
N ILE A 1004 -12.01 -5.63 9.57
CA ILE A 1004 -12.41 -5.65 8.15
C ILE A 1004 -13.65 -6.52 7.95
N LEU A 1005 -13.67 -7.70 8.58
CA LEU A 1005 -14.84 -8.59 8.57
C LEU A 1005 -16.07 -7.95 9.22
N ASP A 1006 -15.87 -7.26 10.34
CA ASP A 1006 -16.92 -6.62 11.12
C ASP A 1006 -17.52 -5.39 10.40
N PHE A 1007 -16.72 -4.58 9.68
CA PHE A 1007 -17.15 -3.32 9.09
C PHE A 1007 -17.26 -3.26 7.57
N ASP A 1008 -16.35 -3.87 6.83
CA ASP A 1008 -16.16 -3.59 5.41
C ASP A 1008 -16.80 -4.65 4.52
N ILE A 1009 -16.58 -5.94 4.81
CA ILE A 1009 -17.10 -7.07 4.03
C ILE A 1009 -18.64 -7.01 3.85
N PRO A 1010 -19.46 -6.75 4.90
CA PRO A 1010 -20.91 -6.87 4.79
C PRO A 1010 -21.52 -5.92 3.74
N PHE A 1011 -21.05 -4.68 3.71
CA PHE A 1011 -21.51 -3.70 2.72
C PHE A 1011 -20.82 -3.86 1.37
N SER A 1012 -19.56 -4.32 1.34
CA SER A 1012 -18.81 -4.54 0.09
C SER A 1012 -19.45 -5.63 -0.78
N ILE A 1013 -19.87 -6.74 -0.19
CA ILE A 1013 -20.57 -7.82 -0.92
C ILE A 1013 -21.84 -7.29 -1.60
N VAL A 1014 -22.65 -6.54 -0.84
CA VAL A 1014 -23.90 -5.97 -1.34
C VAL A 1014 -23.64 -4.86 -2.36
N PHE A 1015 -22.56 -4.09 -2.21
CA PHE A 1015 -22.15 -3.06 -3.17
C PHE A 1015 -21.76 -3.69 -4.52
N VAL A 1016 -20.97 -4.76 -4.53
CA VAL A 1016 -20.62 -5.49 -5.76
C VAL A 1016 -21.86 -6.03 -6.45
N ALA A 1017 -22.77 -6.66 -5.69
CA ALA A 1017 -24.04 -7.12 -6.23
C ALA A 1017 -24.88 -5.97 -6.79
N ALA A 1018 -24.92 -4.83 -6.09
CA ALA A 1018 -25.64 -3.63 -6.51
C ALA A 1018 -25.12 -3.06 -7.84
N SER A 1019 -23.82 -2.83 -7.96
CA SER A 1019 -23.22 -2.35 -9.21
C SER A 1019 -23.44 -3.32 -10.37
N GLY A 1020 -23.40 -4.63 -10.12
CA GLY A 1020 -23.73 -5.65 -11.12
C GLY A 1020 -25.18 -5.56 -11.61
N THR A 1021 -26.14 -5.47 -10.69
CA THR A 1021 -27.57 -5.33 -11.05
C THR A 1021 -27.87 -4.02 -11.78
N GLU A 1022 -27.22 -2.92 -11.40
CA GLU A 1022 -27.38 -1.61 -12.05
C GLU A 1022 -26.81 -1.62 -13.47
N LEU A 1023 -25.63 -2.22 -13.67
CA LEU A 1023 -25.04 -2.39 -15.01
C LEU A 1023 -25.96 -3.21 -15.92
N LEU A 1024 -26.50 -4.33 -15.42
CA LEU A 1024 -27.44 -5.15 -16.18
C LEU A 1024 -28.73 -4.39 -16.54
N ALA A 1025 -29.25 -3.58 -15.62
CA ALA A 1025 -30.42 -2.74 -15.88
C ALA A 1025 -30.13 -1.65 -16.93
N ILE A 1026 -28.98 -0.98 -16.86
CA ILE A 1026 -28.55 0.00 -17.86
C ILE A 1026 -28.42 -0.65 -19.24
N ILE A 1027 -27.78 -1.82 -19.32
CA ILE A 1027 -27.67 -2.59 -20.56
C ILE A 1027 -29.06 -2.95 -21.08
N GLY A 1028 -29.97 -3.42 -20.22
CA GLY A 1028 -31.35 -3.74 -20.59
C GLY A 1028 -32.13 -2.54 -21.16
N ILE A 1029 -32.04 -1.37 -20.50
CA ILE A 1029 -32.67 -0.13 -20.98
C ILE A 1029 -32.07 0.29 -22.33
N MET A 1030 -30.74 0.28 -22.45
CA MET A 1030 -30.05 0.61 -23.71
C MET A 1030 -30.43 -0.36 -24.84
N THR A 1031 -30.60 -1.65 -24.54
CA THR A 1031 -31.08 -2.65 -25.50
C THR A 1031 -32.47 -2.32 -26.02
N PHE A 1032 -33.37 -1.91 -25.12
CA PHE A 1032 -34.74 -1.59 -25.49
C PHE A 1032 -34.84 -0.30 -26.30
N VAL A 1033 -34.08 0.74 -25.92
CA VAL A 1033 -34.19 2.08 -26.54
C VAL A 1033 -33.29 2.25 -27.76
N THR A 1034 -32.04 1.75 -27.74
CA THR A 1034 -31.02 1.96 -28.78
C THR A 1034 -30.14 0.73 -28.99
N TRP A 1035 -30.73 -0.38 -29.47
CA TRP A 1035 -30.03 -1.67 -29.64
C TRP A 1035 -28.77 -1.58 -30.51
N GLN A 1036 -28.70 -0.62 -31.45
CA GLN A 1036 -27.54 -0.40 -32.33
C GLN A 1036 -26.27 -0.05 -31.55
N VAL A 1037 -26.40 0.60 -30.38
CA VAL A 1037 -25.26 0.97 -29.50
C VAL A 1037 -24.59 -0.28 -28.92
N LEU A 1038 -25.32 -1.37 -28.72
CA LEU A 1038 -24.75 -2.62 -28.19
C LEU A 1038 -23.77 -3.27 -29.15
N VAL A 1039 -24.03 -3.19 -30.45
CA VAL A 1039 -23.10 -3.72 -31.46
C VAL A 1039 -21.75 -3.04 -31.28
N VAL A 1040 -21.73 -1.71 -31.20
CA VAL A 1040 -20.50 -0.92 -30.98
C VAL A 1040 -19.88 -1.23 -29.61
N ALA A 1041 -20.69 -1.31 -28.55
CA ALA A 1041 -20.20 -1.57 -27.19
C ALA A 1041 -19.59 -2.97 -27.03
N ILE A 1042 -20.19 -4.00 -27.64
CA ILE A 1042 -19.66 -5.37 -27.62
C ILE A 1042 -18.32 -5.42 -28.35
N PHE A 1043 -18.21 -4.83 -29.54
CA PHE A 1043 -16.94 -4.78 -30.26
C PHE A 1043 -15.87 -3.99 -29.50
N ALA A 1044 -16.23 -2.89 -28.84
CA ALA A 1044 -15.31 -2.14 -28.00
C ALA A 1044 -14.83 -2.95 -26.77
N MET A 1045 -15.75 -3.66 -26.09
CA MET A 1045 -15.43 -4.54 -24.95
C MET A 1045 -14.52 -5.70 -25.36
N VAL A 1046 -14.81 -6.32 -26.49
CA VAL A 1046 -13.99 -7.38 -27.09
C VAL A 1046 -12.61 -6.83 -27.41
N ALA A 1047 -12.51 -5.68 -28.09
CA ALA A 1047 -11.24 -5.03 -28.39
C ALA A 1047 -10.42 -4.75 -27.10
N VAL A 1048 -11.04 -4.21 -26.05
CA VAL A 1048 -10.36 -3.94 -24.76
C VAL A 1048 -9.86 -5.23 -24.10
N ARG A 1049 -10.68 -6.28 -24.05
CA ARG A 1049 -10.26 -7.58 -23.50
C ARG A 1049 -9.12 -8.20 -24.30
N PHE A 1050 -9.18 -8.13 -25.62
CA PHE A 1050 -8.10 -8.59 -26.48
C PHE A 1050 -6.81 -7.78 -26.25
N VAL A 1051 -6.88 -6.47 -26.00
CA VAL A 1051 -5.69 -5.67 -25.63
C VAL A 1051 -5.09 -6.11 -24.31
N GLN A 1052 -5.92 -6.37 -23.29
CA GLN A 1052 -5.46 -6.85 -21.99
C GLN A 1052 -4.77 -8.21 -22.10
N VAL A 1053 -5.35 -9.12 -22.90
CA VAL A 1053 -4.82 -10.48 -23.09
C VAL A 1053 -3.56 -10.47 -23.96
N ASP A 1054 -3.52 -9.71 -25.05
CA ASP A 1054 -2.36 -9.68 -25.96
C ASP A 1054 -1.16 -8.94 -25.34
N GLN A 1055 -1.41 -7.97 -24.43
CA GLN A 1055 -0.34 -7.39 -23.59
C GLN A 1055 0.23 -8.39 -22.57
N ALA A 1056 -0.57 -9.37 -22.13
CA ALA A 1056 -0.09 -10.46 -21.28
C ALA A 1056 0.71 -11.52 -22.07
N PHE A 1057 0.42 -11.72 -23.36
CA PHE A 1057 1.11 -12.72 -24.21
C PHE A 1057 2.34 -12.20 -24.95
N THR A 1058 2.57 -10.89 -25.02
CA THR A 1058 3.71 -10.27 -25.73
C THR A 1058 4.89 -9.88 -24.84
N SER A 1059 4.74 -10.00 -23.51
CA SER A 1059 5.83 -10.01 -22.53
C SER A 1059 6.28 -11.44 -22.25
#